data_AF-A0A2V2XLK7-F1
#
_entry.id   AF-A0A2V2XLK7-F1
#
_cell.length_a   1.000
_cell.length_b   1.000
_cell.length_c   1.000
_cell.angle_alpha   90.00
_cell.angle_beta   90.00
_cell.angle_gamma   90.00
#
_symmetry.space_group_name_H-M   'P 1'
#
loop_
_entity.id
_entity.type
_entity.pdbx_description
1 polymer ?
#
loop_
_entity_poly.entity_id
_entity_poly.type
_entity_poly.pdbx_seq_one_letter_code
_entity_poly.pdbx_strand_id
1 'polypeptide(L)'
;MDLSSIVLALQGNLAFVPRAVSVLFNHANPLSEREAAKLSEFTREQQETGAPVTSVPDNIKQLMERPLHRLSAVTVIQCILGAAKVPSLPVKYQRRLQRHLLPLLCKSEPLSLEEWSHVLRQTATLPMGHSAIPLRCAEEVLKAAAPALFLSKNKSAEEESVKEVQKLFLKTFAVVVSHYAKRYTRCFQRSATQKMPTGKSNKKRSFLYSTPFRRLKRILDVNWGHTREAWLAIVETLSPADALILSLATPWNYPIKNGTLMQVLKGSPTLLFHLFSDRPSPGSLWVECPNDAIQTCIYNMGLTNCSRDNALDYLVVLLALPGEDKFAFFKSRGMDGFLQLLTPFVNNVKALNFAVAQEWQELYALLFLHMKAEEELFPLFVQAASDVVVNRCRAVTEKASIITLTASVMHAISDAARSKAAAGKLTRMIERELASPAIDTAAAAWRLLREARLEDDVADEIRSALKSAKNNEQLRRVMIIHISPQRAPADVIASLIEPLLEECEEAEAYRPDAFLALRIAAQRRFNAVAKLCGILCQADVVAQLGTVADELDGLMETAVALAQISLFAPMALLLTHRSGLLRQHLSSYVATISTDASAIIALWDSLTRTVFGLEAKEKPKILSSNAVGALLTVAPALLQHTAKTPVSTTLCEVLLCCGHDHIQGTDPYYFHTKSFLLGRRRTSSEVVQSQVFERLFAGEHAHLLNCTVRHLSAKSVRILMVRHIWVRLPVVVWCCF
;
A
#
# COMPACT_ATOMS: atom_id res chain seq x y z
N MET A 1 2.04 -2.71 -48.60
CA MET A 1 2.77 -3.77 -47.87
C MET A 1 1.96 -5.06 -47.95
N ASP A 2 2.60 -6.22 -47.99
CA ASP A 2 1.94 -7.52 -47.83
C ASP A 2 1.88 -7.92 -46.35
N LEU A 3 1.19 -9.01 -46.03
CA LEU A 3 1.00 -9.46 -44.65
C LEU A 3 2.34 -9.76 -43.95
N SER A 4 3.29 -10.39 -44.65
CA SER A 4 4.59 -10.75 -44.07
C SER A 4 5.39 -9.50 -43.67
N SER A 5 5.42 -8.48 -44.54
CA SER A 5 6.07 -7.19 -44.25
C SER A 5 5.41 -6.44 -43.10
N ILE A 6 4.08 -6.52 -42.96
CA ILE A 6 3.35 -5.89 -41.85
C ILE A 6 3.76 -6.55 -40.52
N VAL A 7 3.78 -7.88 -40.47
CA VAL A 7 4.17 -8.64 -39.27
C VAL A 7 5.61 -8.32 -38.88
N LEU A 8 6.55 -8.34 -39.84
CA LEU A 8 7.96 -8.00 -39.60
C LEU A 8 8.13 -6.57 -39.09
N ALA A 9 7.42 -5.60 -39.66
CA ALA A 9 7.45 -4.22 -39.21
C ALA A 9 6.96 -4.07 -37.76
N LEU A 10 5.91 -4.79 -37.38
CA LEU A 10 5.37 -4.77 -36.02
C LEU A 10 6.24 -5.51 -34.99
N GLN A 11 7.07 -6.48 -35.43
CA GLN A 11 7.92 -7.29 -34.54
C GLN A 11 9.27 -6.66 -34.21
N GLY A 12 9.88 -5.88 -35.12
CA GLY A 12 11.27 -5.45 -34.91
C GLY A 12 11.75 -4.18 -35.59
N ASN A 13 10.99 -3.57 -36.51
CA ASN A 13 11.47 -2.41 -37.27
C ASN A 13 10.67 -1.14 -37.00
N LEU A 14 11.10 -0.37 -35.98
CA LEU A 14 10.43 0.85 -35.50
C LEU A 14 10.19 1.90 -36.61
N ALA A 15 11.04 1.95 -37.64
CA ALA A 15 10.91 2.91 -38.74
C ALA A 15 9.67 2.65 -39.60
N PHE A 16 9.24 1.39 -39.75
CA PHE A 16 8.11 1.01 -40.59
C PHE A 16 6.80 0.79 -39.80
N VAL A 17 6.84 0.84 -38.47
CA VAL A 17 5.64 0.74 -37.61
C VAL A 17 4.54 1.74 -37.99
N PRO A 18 4.83 3.05 -38.23
CA PRO A 18 3.77 4.01 -38.58
C PRO A 18 3.05 3.61 -39.87
N ARG A 19 3.82 3.19 -40.88
CA ARG A 19 3.31 2.75 -42.18
C ARG A 19 2.50 1.46 -42.06
N ALA A 20 3.00 0.47 -41.33
CA ALA A 20 2.29 -0.78 -41.08
C ALA A 20 0.94 -0.54 -40.39
N VAL A 21 0.89 0.38 -39.42
CA VAL A 21 -0.37 0.78 -38.77
C VAL A 21 -1.32 1.44 -39.76
N SER A 22 -0.86 2.41 -40.58
CA SER A 22 -1.71 3.02 -41.62
C SER A 22 -2.27 1.99 -42.61
N VAL A 23 -1.45 1.02 -43.03
CA VAL A 23 -1.89 -0.09 -43.91
C VAL A 23 -3.00 -0.93 -43.27
N LEU A 24 -2.90 -1.23 -41.97
CA LEU A 24 -3.96 -1.96 -41.25
C LEU A 24 -5.26 -1.15 -41.14
N PHE A 25 -5.21 0.18 -41.03
CA PHE A 25 -6.42 1.02 -41.10
C PHE A 25 -7.09 0.95 -42.47
N ASN A 26 -6.31 0.81 -43.55
CA ASN A 26 -6.78 0.72 -44.93
C ASN A 26 -6.99 -0.73 -45.42
N HIS A 27 -7.16 -1.70 -44.52
CA HIS A 27 -7.28 -3.13 -44.82
C HIS A 27 -8.29 -3.50 -45.94
N ALA A 28 -9.40 -2.76 -46.03
CA ALA A 28 -10.47 -2.98 -47.01
C ALA A 28 -10.19 -2.38 -48.40
N ASN A 29 -9.15 -1.53 -48.54
CA ASN A 29 -8.86 -0.77 -49.75
C ASN A 29 -7.50 -1.17 -50.37
N PRO A 30 -7.38 -2.37 -50.97
CA PRO A 30 -6.14 -2.83 -51.57
C PRO A 30 -5.73 -2.00 -52.78
N LEU A 31 -4.45 -2.02 -53.12
CA LEU A 31 -3.92 -1.41 -54.34
C LEU A 31 -4.41 -2.18 -55.57
N SER A 32 -4.76 -1.45 -56.62
CA SER A 32 -4.96 -2.04 -57.96
C SER A 32 -3.61 -2.44 -58.57
N GLU A 33 -3.61 -3.37 -59.54
CA GLU A 33 -2.38 -3.82 -60.21
C GLU A 33 -1.57 -2.66 -60.82
N ARG A 34 -2.26 -1.67 -61.39
CA ARG A 34 -1.64 -0.46 -61.95
C ARG A 34 -1.01 0.45 -60.88
N GLU A 35 -1.66 0.58 -59.72
CA GLU A 35 -1.11 1.36 -58.61
C GLU A 35 0.07 0.64 -57.93
N ALA A 36 0.00 -0.69 -57.83
CA ALA A 36 1.09 -1.51 -57.30
C ALA A 36 2.34 -1.44 -58.20
N ALA A 37 2.16 -1.50 -59.53
CA ALA A 37 3.24 -1.34 -60.51
C ALA A 37 3.92 0.03 -60.40
N LYS A 38 3.15 1.11 -60.32
CA LYS A 38 3.68 2.48 -60.10
C LYS A 38 4.48 2.59 -58.80
N LEU A 39 4.01 1.93 -57.75
CA LEU A 39 4.70 1.94 -56.46
C LEU A 39 6.00 1.11 -56.51
N SER A 40 6.02 -0.02 -57.23
CA SER A 40 7.24 -0.81 -57.42
C SER A 40 8.28 -0.11 -58.29
N GLU A 41 7.85 0.58 -59.35
CA GLU A 41 8.73 1.39 -60.21
C GLU A 41 9.41 2.49 -59.40
N PHE A 42 8.63 3.25 -58.62
CA PHE A 42 9.20 4.27 -57.74
C PHE A 42 10.16 3.69 -56.70
N THR A 43 9.84 2.54 -56.09
CA THR A 43 10.71 1.90 -55.09
C THR A 43 12.03 1.41 -55.72
N ARG A 44 11.97 0.93 -56.98
CA ARG A 44 13.13 0.50 -57.75
C ARG A 44 14.02 1.70 -58.12
N GLU A 45 13.44 2.77 -58.63
CA GLU A 45 14.15 4.02 -58.94
C GLU A 45 14.86 4.62 -57.72
N GLN A 46 14.26 4.50 -56.53
CA GLN A 46 14.85 4.94 -55.26
C GLN A 46 16.01 4.06 -54.80
N GLN A 47 15.97 2.74 -55.08
CA GLN A 47 17.07 1.82 -54.77
C GLN A 47 18.24 1.99 -55.75
N GLU A 48 17.96 2.28 -57.01
CA GLU A 48 18.96 2.49 -58.06
C GLU A 48 19.69 3.83 -57.93
N THR A 49 19.04 4.86 -57.38
CA THR A 49 19.62 6.21 -57.25
C THR A 49 20.44 6.45 -55.98
N GLY A 50 20.34 5.59 -54.95
CA GLY A 50 21.19 5.60 -53.75
C GLY A 50 21.18 6.88 -52.88
N ALA A 51 20.42 7.91 -53.26
CA ALA A 51 20.41 9.21 -52.60
C ALA A 51 19.40 9.26 -51.42
N PRO A 52 19.74 9.88 -50.28
CA PRO A 52 18.82 10.05 -49.16
C PRO A 52 17.64 10.93 -49.59
N VAL A 53 16.43 10.38 -49.48
CA VAL A 53 15.18 11.00 -49.92
C VAL A 53 14.87 12.24 -49.08
N THR A 54 14.88 13.42 -49.68
CA THR A 54 14.52 14.68 -49.00
C THR A 54 13.00 14.84 -48.85
N SER A 55 12.16 14.25 -49.71
CA SER A 55 10.71 14.13 -49.50
C SER A 55 10.02 13.16 -50.48
N VAL A 56 9.24 12.19 -49.98
CA VAL A 56 8.37 11.33 -50.81
C VAL A 56 7.14 12.14 -51.28
N PRO A 57 6.74 12.09 -52.57
CA PRO A 57 5.53 12.74 -53.06
C PRO A 57 4.26 12.24 -52.36
N ASP A 58 3.31 13.13 -52.06
CA ASP A 58 2.14 12.79 -51.25
C ASP A 58 1.22 11.73 -51.89
N ASN A 59 1.12 11.72 -53.23
CA ASN A 59 0.40 10.69 -53.98
C ASN A 59 1.00 9.29 -53.75
N ILE A 60 2.33 9.20 -53.66
CA ILE A 60 3.04 7.94 -53.42
C ILE A 60 2.92 7.54 -51.95
N LYS A 61 2.98 8.50 -51.01
CA LYS A 61 2.71 8.24 -49.59
C LYS A 61 1.33 7.62 -49.37
N GLN A 62 0.29 8.13 -50.01
CA GLN A 62 -1.07 7.59 -49.90
C GLN A 62 -1.16 6.14 -50.42
N LEU A 63 -0.48 5.81 -51.51
CA LEU A 63 -0.40 4.43 -52.02
C LEU A 63 0.41 3.52 -51.09
N MET A 64 1.48 4.04 -50.48
CA MET A 64 2.32 3.32 -49.52
C MET A 64 1.58 2.93 -48.23
N GLU A 65 0.48 3.62 -47.91
CA GLU A 65 -0.39 3.36 -46.77
C GLU A 65 -1.54 2.37 -47.06
N ARG A 66 -1.60 1.77 -48.25
CA ARG A 66 -2.60 0.74 -48.61
C ARG A 66 -1.97 -0.67 -48.66
N PRO A 67 -2.75 -1.73 -48.38
CA PRO A 67 -2.26 -3.10 -48.48
C PRO A 67 -2.18 -3.53 -49.95
N LEU A 68 -1.28 -4.48 -50.25
CA LEU A 68 -1.17 -5.05 -51.61
C LEU A 68 -2.38 -5.92 -51.97
N HIS A 69 -2.91 -6.65 -50.99
CA HIS A 69 -4.12 -7.48 -51.12
C HIS A 69 -5.11 -7.15 -50.01
N ARG A 70 -6.41 -7.38 -50.23
CA ARG A 70 -7.43 -7.15 -49.20
C ARG A 70 -7.12 -8.04 -48.00
N LEU A 71 -7.04 -7.46 -46.81
CA LEU A 71 -6.82 -8.21 -45.58
C LEU A 71 -8.18 -8.44 -44.92
N SER A 72 -8.49 -9.69 -44.55
CA SER A 72 -9.70 -9.99 -43.80
C SER A 72 -9.65 -9.39 -42.39
N ALA A 73 -10.80 -9.05 -41.82
CA ALA A 73 -10.90 -8.53 -40.45
C ALA A 73 -10.19 -9.45 -39.43
N VAL A 74 -10.33 -10.77 -39.55
CA VAL A 74 -9.64 -11.75 -38.70
C VAL A 74 -8.13 -11.60 -38.79
N THR A 75 -7.57 -11.51 -40.00
CA THR A 75 -6.12 -11.35 -40.22
C THR A 75 -5.60 -10.07 -39.58
N VAL A 76 -6.39 -8.98 -39.66
CA VAL A 76 -6.04 -7.71 -39.00
C VAL A 76 -6.07 -7.86 -37.47
N ILE A 77 -7.06 -8.54 -36.91
CA ILE A 77 -7.12 -8.81 -35.45
C ILE A 77 -5.94 -9.68 -35.00
N GLN A 78 -5.54 -10.69 -35.78
CA GLN A 78 -4.36 -11.50 -35.50
C GLN A 78 -3.08 -10.64 -35.47
N CYS A 79 -2.95 -9.66 -36.38
CA CYS A 79 -1.85 -8.70 -36.35
C CYS A 79 -1.87 -7.83 -35.08
N ILE A 80 -3.05 -7.40 -34.63
CA ILE A 80 -3.20 -6.63 -33.37
C ILE A 80 -2.80 -7.49 -32.16
N LEU A 81 -3.23 -8.75 -32.11
CA LEU A 81 -2.84 -9.71 -31.06
C LEU A 81 -1.33 -9.98 -31.08
N GLY A 82 -0.74 -10.17 -32.27
CA GLY A 82 0.70 -10.32 -32.47
C GLY A 82 1.48 -9.10 -31.97
N ALA A 83 1.06 -7.90 -32.36
CA ALA A 83 1.63 -6.64 -31.90
C ALA A 83 1.56 -6.46 -30.37
N ALA A 84 0.53 -6.99 -29.72
CA ALA A 84 0.40 -6.94 -28.26
C ALA A 84 1.40 -7.85 -27.53
N LYS A 85 1.93 -8.88 -28.20
CA LYS A 85 2.99 -9.76 -27.66
C LYS A 85 4.37 -9.10 -27.70
N VAL A 86 4.56 -8.04 -28.50
CA VAL A 86 5.85 -7.38 -28.73
C VAL A 86 6.10 -6.29 -27.69
N PRO A 87 7.09 -6.43 -26.79
CA PRO A 87 7.35 -5.44 -25.73
C PRO A 87 7.93 -4.13 -26.26
N SER A 88 8.66 -4.17 -27.39
CA SER A 88 9.36 -3.03 -27.99
C SER A 88 8.47 -2.07 -28.77
N LEU A 89 7.22 -2.46 -29.06
CA LEU A 89 6.31 -1.64 -29.87
C LEU A 89 5.85 -0.41 -29.07
N PRO A 90 5.94 0.82 -29.60
CA PRO A 90 5.57 2.02 -28.85
C PRO A 90 4.09 2.05 -28.46
N VAL A 91 3.83 2.46 -27.22
CA VAL A 91 2.48 2.48 -26.62
C VAL A 91 1.46 3.29 -27.42
N LYS A 92 1.91 4.34 -28.13
CA LYS A 92 1.05 5.15 -29.03
C LYS A 92 0.38 4.29 -30.11
N TYR A 93 1.16 3.40 -30.76
CA TYR A 93 0.67 2.55 -31.83
C TYR A 93 -0.15 1.38 -31.30
N GLN A 94 0.26 0.78 -30.18
CA GLN A 94 -0.55 -0.22 -29.49
C GLN A 94 -1.94 0.32 -29.12
N ARG A 95 -2.03 1.55 -28.59
CA ARG A 95 -3.32 2.20 -28.30
C ARG A 95 -4.15 2.46 -29.56
N ARG A 96 -3.54 2.90 -30.67
CA ARG A 96 -4.24 3.07 -31.97
C ARG A 96 -4.83 1.76 -32.45
N LEU A 97 -4.05 0.69 -32.45
CA LEU A 97 -4.50 -0.63 -32.88
C LEU A 97 -5.62 -1.18 -32.00
N GLN A 98 -5.46 -1.13 -30.67
CA GLN A 98 -6.39 -1.75 -29.72
C GLN A 98 -7.68 -0.95 -29.50
N ARG A 99 -7.61 0.38 -29.42
CA ARG A 99 -8.78 1.22 -29.05
C ARG A 99 -9.49 1.88 -30.22
N HIS A 100 -8.82 2.01 -31.36
CA HIS A 100 -9.39 2.68 -32.52
C HIS A 100 -9.63 1.69 -33.66
N LEU A 101 -8.61 0.94 -34.08
CA LEU A 101 -8.78 0.02 -35.21
C LEU A 101 -9.71 -1.15 -34.87
N LEU A 102 -9.46 -1.86 -33.76
CA LEU A 102 -10.26 -3.04 -33.38
C LEU A 102 -11.78 -2.73 -33.28
N PRO A 103 -12.24 -1.67 -32.60
CA PRO A 103 -13.67 -1.36 -32.56
C PRO A 103 -14.25 -0.88 -33.90
N LEU A 104 -13.43 -0.29 -34.79
CA LEU A 104 -13.86 0.09 -36.13
C LEU A 104 -14.07 -1.15 -37.00
N LEU A 105 -13.14 -2.12 -36.97
CA LEU A 105 -13.23 -3.37 -37.72
C LEU A 105 -14.52 -4.14 -37.40
N CYS A 106 -14.78 -4.36 -36.11
CA CYS A 106 -15.95 -5.13 -35.68
C CYS A 106 -17.28 -4.42 -35.95
N LYS A 107 -17.27 -3.11 -36.25
CA LYS A 107 -18.46 -2.37 -36.70
C LYS A 107 -18.66 -2.44 -38.22
N SER A 108 -17.57 -2.45 -38.98
CA SER A 108 -17.63 -2.42 -40.45
C SER A 108 -17.82 -3.81 -41.07
N GLU A 109 -17.19 -4.84 -40.51
CA GLU A 109 -17.27 -6.22 -41.00
C GLU A 109 -17.61 -7.15 -39.82
N PRO A 110 -18.82 -7.72 -39.74
CA PRO A 110 -19.17 -8.67 -38.68
C PRO A 110 -18.46 -10.01 -38.91
N LEU A 111 -17.76 -10.51 -37.88
CA LEU A 111 -17.09 -11.80 -37.92
C LEU A 111 -18.09 -12.96 -37.69
N SER A 112 -17.83 -14.11 -38.31
CA SER A 112 -18.57 -15.35 -38.05
C SER A 112 -18.24 -15.95 -36.67
N LEU A 113 -19.04 -16.93 -36.23
CA LEU A 113 -18.79 -17.63 -34.96
C LEU A 113 -17.45 -18.39 -34.95
N GLU A 114 -17.08 -19.02 -36.07
CA GLU A 114 -15.80 -19.73 -36.21
C GLU A 114 -14.61 -18.77 -36.13
N GLU A 115 -14.75 -17.60 -36.76
CA GLU A 115 -13.75 -16.55 -36.72
C GLU A 115 -13.57 -15.99 -35.30
N TRP A 116 -14.67 -15.76 -34.57
CA TRP A 116 -14.60 -15.38 -33.16
C TRP A 116 -14.00 -16.46 -32.28
N SER A 117 -14.34 -17.73 -32.52
CA SER A 117 -13.73 -18.87 -31.84
C SER A 117 -12.20 -18.85 -32.00
N HIS A 118 -11.73 -18.63 -33.23
CA HIS A 118 -10.30 -18.53 -33.52
C HIS A 118 -9.63 -17.34 -32.82
N VAL A 119 -10.24 -16.15 -32.89
CA VAL A 119 -9.72 -14.93 -32.24
C VAL A 119 -9.64 -15.09 -30.72
N LEU A 120 -10.67 -15.67 -30.09
CA LEU A 120 -10.70 -15.89 -28.64
C LEU A 120 -9.65 -16.92 -28.19
N ARG A 121 -9.45 -18.00 -28.95
CA ARG A 121 -8.37 -18.98 -28.67
C ARG A 121 -7.01 -18.29 -28.68
N GLN A 122 -6.74 -17.45 -29.68
CA GLN A 122 -5.49 -16.71 -29.74
C GLN A 122 -5.36 -15.69 -28.59
N THR A 123 -6.45 -15.02 -28.23
CA THR A 123 -6.49 -14.06 -27.13
C THR A 123 -6.15 -14.72 -25.80
N ALA A 124 -6.64 -15.93 -25.56
CA ALA A 124 -6.32 -16.72 -24.36
C ALA A 124 -4.82 -17.07 -24.23
N THR A 125 -4.06 -17.09 -25.34
CA THR A 125 -2.61 -17.36 -25.36
C THR A 125 -1.73 -16.13 -25.14
N LEU A 126 -2.31 -14.94 -24.91
CA LEU A 126 -1.53 -13.72 -24.72
C LEU A 126 -0.70 -13.77 -23.41
N PRO A 127 0.53 -13.21 -23.38
CA PRO A 127 1.40 -13.20 -22.20
C PRO A 127 0.97 -12.15 -21.16
N MET A 128 -0.27 -12.25 -20.68
CA MET A 128 -0.91 -11.28 -19.78
C MET A 128 -0.22 -11.12 -18.41
N GLY A 129 0.55 -12.13 -18.00
CA GLY A 129 1.30 -12.11 -16.74
C GLY A 129 2.50 -11.15 -16.72
N HIS A 130 3.08 -10.83 -17.89
CA HIS A 130 4.35 -10.10 -17.99
C HIS A 130 4.18 -8.61 -18.27
N SER A 131 3.09 -8.20 -18.94
CA SER A 131 2.88 -6.82 -19.37
C SER A 131 1.40 -6.41 -19.30
N ALA A 132 1.16 -5.10 -19.10
CA ALA A 132 -0.19 -4.52 -19.13
C ALA A 132 -0.77 -4.46 -20.56
N ILE A 133 0.08 -4.52 -21.59
CA ILE A 133 -0.31 -4.34 -22.99
C ILE A 133 -1.14 -5.54 -23.50
N PRO A 134 -0.67 -6.81 -23.38
CA PRO A 134 -1.49 -7.97 -23.76
C PRO A 134 -2.80 -8.04 -22.98
N LEU A 135 -2.77 -7.69 -21.69
CA LEU A 135 -3.96 -7.71 -20.84
C LEU A 135 -5.02 -6.70 -21.29
N ARG A 136 -4.61 -5.48 -21.67
CA ARG A 136 -5.53 -4.48 -22.25
C ARG A 136 -6.02 -4.88 -23.64
N CYS A 137 -5.17 -5.52 -24.45
CA CYS A 137 -5.58 -6.04 -25.75
C CYS A 137 -6.70 -7.08 -25.59
N ALA A 138 -6.54 -8.02 -24.64
CA ALA A 138 -7.56 -9.03 -24.35
C ALA A 138 -8.87 -8.39 -23.88
N GLU A 139 -8.82 -7.37 -23.01
CA GLU A 139 -10.01 -6.61 -22.58
C GLU A 139 -10.75 -5.97 -23.77
N GLU A 140 -10.04 -5.32 -24.70
CA GLU A 140 -10.68 -4.69 -25.87
C GLU A 140 -11.23 -5.74 -26.85
N VAL A 141 -10.60 -6.91 -27.01
CA VAL A 141 -11.15 -8.02 -27.80
C VAL A 141 -12.43 -8.57 -27.18
N LEU A 142 -12.45 -8.81 -25.86
CA LEU A 142 -13.66 -9.24 -25.16
C LEU A 142 -14.79 -8.21 -25.29
N LYS A 143 -14.46 -6.92 -25.21
CA LYS A 143 -15.43 -5.85 -25.41
C LYS A 143 -16.00 -5.83 -26.83
N ALA A 144 -15.18 -6.12 -27.84
CA ALA A 144 -15.61 -6.18 -29.23
C ALA A 144 -16.43 -7.46 -29.55
N ALA A 145 -16.08 -8.60 -28.95
CA ALA A 145 -16.76 -9.87 -29.17
C ALA A 145 -18.14 -9.95 -28.49
N ALA A 146 -18.31 -9.32 -27.33
CA ALA A 146 -19.51 -9.51 -26.50
C ALA A 146 -20.85 -9.18 -27.22
N PRO A 147 -21.00 -8.05 -27.96
CA PRO A 147 -22.25 -7.78 -28.67
C PRO A 147 -22.60 -8.84 -29.71
N ALA A 148 -21.60 -9.34 -30.44
CA ALA A 148 -21.80 -10.34 -31.50
C ALA A 148 -22.24 -11.70 -30.95
N LEU A 149 -21.75 -12.07 -29.76
CA LEU A 149 -22.01 -13.38 -29.16
C LEU A 149 -23.29 -13.44 -28.31
N PHE A 150 -23.78 -12.29 -27.81
CA PHE A 150 -24.85 -12.26 -26.80
C PHE A 150 -26.08 -11.41 -27.17
N LEU A 151 -25.97 -10.44 -28.08
CA LEU A 151 -27.10 -9.61 -28.52
C LEU A 151 -27.74 -10.08 -29.84
N SER A 152 -27.19 -11.11 -30.49
CA SER A 152 -27.69 -11.62 -31.77
C SER A 152 -29.04 -12.32 -31.61
N LYS A 153 -30.09 -11.79 -32.24
CA LYS A 153 -31.44 -12.39 -32.34
C LYS A 153 -31.50 -13.62 -33.27
N ASN A 154 -30.38 -14.28 -33.55
CA ASN A 154 -30.35 -15.42 -34.47
C ASN A 154 -30.84 -16.68 -33.75
N LYS A 155 -32.17 -16.80 -33.68
CA LYS A 155 -32.87 -18.05 -33.40
C LYS A 155 -32.77 -18.95 -34.63
N SER A 156 -31.72 -19.76 -34.76
CA SER A 156 -31.74 -20.93 -35.66
C SER A 156 -30.59 -21.92 -35.39
N ALA A 157 -30.94 -23.21 -35.32
CA ALA A 157 -30.20 -24.44 -35.62
C ALA A 157 -28.79 -24.73 -35.04
N GLU A 158 -28.04 -23.76 -34.52
CA GLU A 158 -26.62 -23.92 -34.12
C GLU A 158 -26.36 -23.73 -32.61
N GLU A 159 -27.31 -24.09 -31.74
CA GLU A 159 -27.23 -23.81 -30.30
C GLU A 159 -25.96 -24.36 -29.61
N GLU A 160 -25.45 -25.52 -30.03
CA GLU A 160 -24.25 -26.12 -29.44
C GLU A 160 -22.96 -25.36 -29.80
N SER A 161 -22.80 -24.97 -31.06
CA SER A 161 -21.60 -24.23 -31.51
C SER A 161 -21.53 -22.83 -30.87
N VAL A 162 -22.68 -22.17 -30.71
CA VAL A 162 -22.81 -20.90 -30.01
C VAL A 162 -22.39 -21.06 -28.55
N LYS A 163 -22.91 -22.08 -27.84
CA LYS A 163 -22.56 -22.34 -26.44
C LYS A 163 -21.05 -22.57 -26.25
N GLU A 164 -20.38 -23.27 -27.17
CA GLU A 164 -18.93 -23.48 -27.09
C GLU A 164 -18.12 -22.19 -27.27
N VAL A 165 -18.49 -21.31 -28.20
CA VAL A 165 -17.81 -20.01 -28.38
C VAL A 165 -18.07 -19.08 -27.18
N GLN A 166 -19.29 -19.10 -26.64
CA GLN A 166 -19.64 -18.36 -25.42
C GLN A 166 -18.85 -18.89 -24.20
N LYS A 167 -18.69 -20.21 -24.07
CA LYS A 167 -17.85 -20.84 -23.03
C LYS A 167 -16.40 -20.39 -23.13
N LEU A 168 -15.84 -20.35 -24.35
CA LEU A 168 -14.48 -19.87 -24.58
C LEU A 168 -14.31 -18.38 -24.24
N PHE A 169 -15.31 -17.57 -24.57
CA PHE A 169 -15.35 -16.16 -24.18
C PHE A 169 -15.27 -16.01 -22.65
N LEU A 170 -16.11 -16.75 -21.92
CA LEU A 170 -16.17 -16.70 -20.46
C LEU A 170 -14.88 -17.16 -19.79
N LYS A 171 -14.27 -18.23 -20.31
CA LYS A 171 -12.97 -18.70 -19.86
C LYS A 171 -11.89 -17.63 -20.07
N THR A 172 -11.87 -17.00 -21.23
CA THR A 172 -10.91 -15.92 -21.54
C THR A 172 -11.14 -14.71 -20.63
N PHE A 173 -12.40 -14.36 -20.36
CA PHE A 173 -12.78 -13.30 -19.44
C PHE A 173 -12.28 -13.57 -18.02
N ALA A 174 -12.48 -14.78 -17.49
CA ALA A 174 -12.03 -15.16 -16.15
C ALA A 174 -10.50 -15.05 -16.01
N VAL A 175 -9.75 -15.48 -17.03
CA VAL A 175 -8.28 -15.35 -17.09
C VAL A 175 -7.85 -13.87 -17.05
N VAL A 176 -8.51 -13.00 -17.82
CA VAL A 176 -8.24 -11.55 -17.82
C VAL A 176 -8.51 -10.94 -16.45
N VAL A 177 -9.62 -11.29 -15.80
CA VAL A 177 -9.94 -10.83 -14.44
C VAL A 177 -8.86 -11.28 -13.45
N SER A 178 -8.45 -12.55 -13.48
CA SER A 178 -7.41 -13.10 -12.60
C SER A 178 -6.07 -12.36 -12.76
N HIS A 179 -5.66 -12.07 -14.00
CA HIS A 179 -4.44 -11.32 -14.25
C HIS A 179 -4.52 -9.86 -13.79
N TYR A 180 -5.67 -9.21 -13.96
CA TYR A 180 -5.89 -7.88 -13.40
C TYR A 180 -5.85 -7.87 -11.88
N ALA A 181 -6.47 -8.85 -11.22
CA ALA A 181 -6.45 -9.03 -9.77
C ALA A 181 -5.01 -9.19 -9.24
N LYS A 182 -4.25 -10.15 -9.81
CA LYS A 182 -2.82 -10.35 -9.48
C LYS A 182 -1.98 -9.09 -9.65
N ARG A 183 -2.20 -8.35 -10.75
CA ARG A 183 -1.48 -7.09 -11.01
C ARG A 183 -1.86 -6.01 -10.01
N TYR A 184 -3.15 -5.92 -9.65
CA TYR A 184 -3.66 -4.96 -8.67
C TYR A 184 -2.94 -5.16 -7.34
N THR A 185 -2.98 -6.36 -6.77
CA THR A 185 -2.37 -6.67 -5.47
C THR A 185 -0.87 -6.42 -5.45
N ARG A 186 -0.12 -6.81 -6.49
CA ARG A 186 1.34 -6.54 -6.60
C ARG A 186 1.69 -5.05 -6.57
N CYS A 187 0.89 -4.20 -7.21
CA CYS A 187 1.13 -2.75 -7.19
C CYS A 187 0.93 -2.17 -5.79
N PHE A 188 -0.03 -2.70 -5.00
CA PHE A 188 -0.26 -2.24 -3.63
C PHE A 188 0.78 -2.79 -2.64
N GLN A 189 1.28 -4.02 -2.83
CA GLN A 189 2.38 -4.57 -2.03
C GLN A 189 3.67 -3.77 -2.19
N ARG A 190 3.97 -3.24 -3.39
CA ARG A 190 5.13 -2.33 -3.59
C ARG A 190 4.98 -0.99 -2.89
N SER A 191 3.75 -0.54 -2.63
CA SER A 191 3.46 0.61 -1.77
C SER A 191 3.28 0.24 -0.29
N ALA A 192 3.36 -1.05 0.09
CA ALA A 192 3.12 -1.51 1.46
C ALA A 192 4.29 -1.23 2.43
N THR A 193 5.38 -0.63 1.96
CA THR A 193 6.28 0.16 2.83
C THR A 193 5.60 1.42 3.39
N GLN A 194 4.38 1.74 2.95
CA GLN A 194 3.44 2.70 3.54
C GLN A 194 2.14 1.98 3.98
N LYS A 195 2.19 1.19 5.06
CA LYS A 195 0.98 0.69 5.74
C LYS A 195 0.44 1.72 6.75
N MET A 196 -0.40 2.64 6.29
CA MET A 196 -1.67 3.12 6.90
C MET A 196 -2.03 4.51 6.34
N PRO A 197 -3.31 4.75 6.03
CA PRO A 197 -4.00 5.80 6.78
C PRO A 197 -5.10 5.19 7.63
N THR A 198 -5.08 5.51 8.92
CA THR A 198 -6.25 5.51 9.79
C THR A 198 -7.22 6.58 9.30
N GLY A 199 -8.49 6.20 9.16
CA GLY A 199 -9.58 7.13 8.88
C GLY A 199 -9.80 7.43 7.39
N LYS A 200 -11.01 7.08 6.91
CA LYS A 200 -11.73 7.71 5.78
C LYS A 200 -11.49 7.23 4.33
N SER A 201 -10.57 6.30 4.02
CA SER A 201 -10.47 5.74 2.64
C SER A 201 -10.52 4.20 2.58
N ASN A 202 -11.47 3.57 3.29
CA ASN A 202 -11.58 2.12 3.39
C ASN A 202 -12.04 1.39 2.10
N LYS A 203 -12.73 2.07 1.17
CA LYS A 203 -13.30 1.42 -0.04
C LYS A 203 -12.31 1.20 -1.19
N LYS A 204 -11.06 1.68 -1.09
CA LYS A 204 -10.12 1.70 -2.23
C LYS A 204 -9.15 0.51 -2.32
N ARG A 205 -9.21 -0.46 -1.39
CA ARG A 205 -8.19 -1.54 -1.33
C ARG A 205 -8.60 -2.87 -1.97
N SER A 206 -9.88 -3.14 -2.23
CA SER A 206 -10.31 -4.37 -2.93
C SER A 206 -10.31 -4.22 -4.44
N PHE A 207 -9.84 -5.24 -5.17
CA PHE A 207 -9.88 -5.25 -6.63
C PHE A 207 -11.31 -5.21 -7.17
N LEU A 208 -12.29 -5.79 -6.48
CA LEU A 208 -13.70 -5.76 -6.88
C LEU A 208 -14.30 -4.34 -6.96
N TYR A 209 -13.73 -3.35 -6.26
CA TYR A 209 -14.15 -1.94 -6.36
C TYR A 209 -13.26 -1.10 -7.30
N SER A 210 -12.23 -1.72 -7.88
CA SER A 210 -11.28 -1.06 -8.75
C SER A 210 -11.89 -0.64 -10.10
N THR A 211 -11.29 0.35 -10.74
CA THR A 211 -11.71 0.77 -12.09
C THR A 211 -11.57 -0.35 -13.13
N PRO A 212 -10.47 -1.14 -13.17
CA PRO A 212 -10.36 -2.28 -14.10
C PRO A 212 -11.49 -3.29 -13.95
N PHE A 213 -11.82 -3.71 -12.73
CA PHE A 213 -12.92 -4.67 -12.52
C PHE A 213 -14.27 -4.10 -12.96
N ARG A 214 -14.56 -2.83 -12.64
CA ARG A 214 -15.77 -2.15 -13.12
C ARG A 214 -15.89 -2.10 -14.64
N ARG A 215 -14.78 -1.96 -15.38
CA ARG A 215 -14.80 -2.01 -16.85
C ARG A 215 -15.12 -3.41 -17.37
N LEU A 216 -14.52 -4.45 -16.78
CA LEU A 216 -14.79 -5.85 -17.13
C LEU A 216 -16.25 -6.22 -16.83
N LYS A 217 -16.73 -5.86 -15.63
CA LYS A 217 -18.12 -6.10 -15.22
C LYS A 217 -19.13 -5.47 -16.20
N ARG A 218 -18.89 -4.23 -16.64
CA ARG A 218 -19.73 -3.56 -17.65
C ARG A 218 -19.86 -4.33 -18.98
N ILE A 219 -18.83 -5.09 -19.38
CA ILE A 219 -18.91 -5.92 -20.61
C ILE A 219 -20.00 -6.97 -20.43
N LEU A 220 -20.10 -7.59 -19.26
CA LEU A 220 -21.15 -8.56 -18.96
C LEU A 220 -22.50 -7.87 -18.72
N ASP A 221 -22.54 -6.81 -17.91
CA ASP A 221 -23.79 -6.12 -17.55
C ASP A 221 -24.57 -5.64 -18.79
N VAL A 222 -23.89 -5.08 -19.79
CA VAL A 222 -24.51 -4.53 -21.00
C VAL A 222 -25.03 -5.61 -21.93
N ASN A 223 -24.36 -6.76 -22.00
CA ASN A 223 -24.62 -7.77 -23.04
C ASN A 223 -25.37 -9.01 -22.52
N TRP A 224 -25.46 -9.21 -21.20
CA TRP A 224 -25.93 -10.47 -20.59
C TRP A 224 -27.05 -10.32 -19.55
N GLY A 225 -27.54 -9.10 -19.29
CA GLY A 225 -28.51 -8.80 -18.23
C GLY A 225 -29.85 -9.56 -18.29
N HIS A 226 -30.16 -10.26 -19.39
CA HIS A 226 -31.47 -10.86 -19.67
C HIS A 226 -31.49 -12.41 -19.75
N THR A 227 -30.36 -13.12 -19.59
CA THR A 227 -30.28 -14.58 -19.81
C THR A 227 -29.57 -15.34 -18.68
N ARG A 228 -30.10 -15.21 -17.45
CA ARG A 228 -29.52 -15.81 -16.23
C ARG A 228 -29.40 -17.34 -16.30
N GLU A 229 -30.40 -18.03 -16.82
CA GLU A 229 -30.42 -19.51 -16.85
C GLU A 229 -29.38 -20.09 -17.82
N ALA A 230 -29.29 -19.53 -19.03
CA ALA A 230 -28.28 -19.93 -20.02
C ALA A 230 -26.85 -19.66 -19.52
N TRP A 231 -26.65 -18.56 -18.79
CA TRP A 231 -25.37 -18.26 -18.14
C TRP A 231 -24.98 -19.36 -17.13
N LEU A 232 -25.91 -19.74 -16.25
CA LEU A 232 -25.66 -20.75 -15.23
C LEU A 232 -25.33 -22.11 -15.86
N ALA A 233 -26.06 -22.51 -16.89
CA ALA A 233 -25.80 -23.75 -17.61
C ALA A 233 -24.37 -23.81 -18.18
N ILE A 234 -23.84 -22.69 -18.69
CA ILE A 234 -22.46 -22.65 -19.21
C ILE A 234 -21.44 -22.60 -18.07
N VAL A 235 -21.67 -21.75 -17.06
CA VAL A 235 -20.74 -21.55 -15.94
C VAL A 235 -20.53 -22.83 -15.14
N GLU A 236 -21.56 -23.66 -14.98
CA GLU A 236 -21.44 -24.96 -14.31
C GLU A 236 -20.55 -25.96 -15.06
N THR A 237 -20.27 -25.75 -16.35
CA THR A 237 -19.35 -26.59 -17.15
C THR A 237 -17.90 -26.10 -17.15
N LEU A 238 -17.62 -24.96 -16.50
CA LEU A 238 -16.28 -24.36 -16.43
C LEU A 238 -15.48 -24.90 -15.23
N SER A 239 -14.19 -24.57 -15.20
CA SER A 239 -13.37 -24.89 -14.03
C SER A 239 -13.90 -24.15 -12.79
N PRO A 240 -13.74 -24.70 -11.57
CA PRO A 240 -14.23 -24.06 -10.35
C PRO A 240 -13.72 -22.62 -10.17
N ALA A 241 -12.46 -22.37 -10.54
CA ALA A 241 -11.85 -21.04 -10.45
C ALA A 241 -12.50 -20.04 -11.41
N ASP A 242 -12.74 -20.47 -12.66
CA ASP A 242 -13.43 -19.63 -13.65
C ASP A 242 -14.86 -19.35 -13.21
N ALA A 243 -15.58 -20.39 -12.75
CA ALA A 243 -16.96 -20.26 -12.28
C ALA A 243 -17.08 -19.30 -11.10
N LEU A 244 -16.15 -19.33 -10.15
CA LEU A 244 -16.12 -18.40 -9.01
C LEU A 244 -15.88 -16.96 -9.46
N ILE A 245 -14.89 -16.72 -10.33
CA ILE A 245 -14.58 -15.38 -10.86
C ILE A 245 -15.80 -14.80 -11.58
N LEU A 246 -16.44 -15.62 -12.41
CA LEU A 246 -17.61 -15.25 -13.19
C LEU A 246 -18.80 -14.95 -12.28
N SER A 247 -19.01 -15.73 -11.23
CA SER A 247 -20.05 -15.50 -10.21
C SER A 247 -19.91 -14.12 -9.55
N LEU A 248 -18.68 -13.73 -9.19
CA LEU A 248 -18.38 -12.40 -8.62
C LEU A 248 -18.54 -11.26 -9.63
N ALA A 249 -18.35 -11.54 -10.92
CA ALA A 249 -18.50 -10.56 -11.99
C ALA A 249 -19.96 -10.36 -12.44
N THR A 250 -20.90 -11.22 -12.01
CA THR A 250 -22.30 -11.14 -12.45
C THR A 250 -23.03 -9.87 -11.98
N PRO A 251 -24.03 -9.39 -12.76
CA PRO A 251 -24.88 -8.27 -12.37
C PRO A 251 -25.88 -8.58 -11.25
N TRP A 252 -26.35 -9.83 -11.12
CA TRP A 252 -27.49 -10.21 -10.26
C TRP A 252 -27.12 -10.86 -8.92
N ASN A 253 -25.87 -10.71 -8.46
CA ASN A 253 -25.38 -11.29 -7.19
C ASN A 253 -25.70 -12.78 -7.03
N TYR A 254 -24.95 -13.64 -7.73
CA TYR A 254 -25.14 -15.09 -7.66
C TYR A 254 -24.47 -15.70 -6.41
N PRO A 255 -25.20 -16.47 -5.57
CA PRO A 255 -24.59 -17.17 -4.45
C PRO A 255 -23.69 -18.31 -4.95
N ILE A 256 -22.46 -18.38 -4.45
CA ILE A 256 -21.49 -19.39 -4.86
C ILE A 256 -21.76 -20.70 -4.09
N LYS A 257 -21.82 -21.82 -4.83
CA LYS A 257 -21.92 -23.16 -4.25
C LYS A 257 -20.69 -23.47 -3.39
N ASN A 258 -20.91 -24.02 -2.19
CA ASN A 258 -19.82 -24.35 -1.26
C ASN A 258 -18.81 -25.35 -1.86
N GLY A 259 -19.28 -26.33 -2.63
CA GLY A 259 -18.40 -27.27 -3.33
C GLY A 259 -17.42 -26.57 -4.27
N THR A 260 -17.89 -25.63 -5.08
CA THR A 260 -17.06 -24.81 -5.97
C THR A 260 -16.06 -23.98 -5.19
N LEU A 261 -16.51 -23.28 -4.14
CA LEU A 261 -15.64 -22.49 -3.27
C LEU A 261 -14.50 -23.33 -2.68
N MET A 262 -14.82 -24.51 -2.16
CA MET A 262 -13.83 -25.40 -1.56
C MET A 262 -12.84 -26.00 -2.56
N GLN A 263 -13.29 -26.32 -3.76
CA GLN A 263 -12.41 -26.76 -4.85
C GLN A 263 -11.43 -25.64 -5.26
N VAL A 264 -11.89 -24.39 -5.33
CA VAL A 264 -11.03 -23.24 -5.60
C VAL A 264 -9.99 -23.04 -4.50
N LEU A 265 -10.42 -23.04 -3.24
CA LEU A 265 -9.54 -22.84 -2.09
C LEU A 265 -8.42 -23.88 -2.00
N LYS A 266 -8.68 -25.12 -2.46
CA LYS A 266 -7.69 -26.20 -2.50
C LYS A 266 -6.84 -26.18 -3.77
N GLY A 267 -7.45 -25.88 -4.92
CA GLY A 267 -6.82 -26.02 -6.25
C GLY A 267 -6.22 -24.74 -6.82
N SER A 268 -6.45 -23.57 -6.22
CA SER A 268 -5.97 -22.27 -6.73
C SER A 268 -5.55 -21.34 -5.59
N PRO A 269 -4.42 -21.63 -4.91
CA PRO A 269 -3.91 -20.82 -3.81
C PRO A 269 -3.77 -19.34 -4.19
N THR A 270 -4.05 -18.44 -3.25
CA THR A 270 -4.02 -16.97 -3.37
C THR A 270 -5.05 -16.35 -4.31
N LEU A 271 -5.94 -17.12 -4.95
CA LEU A 271 -6.87 -16.56 -5.93
C LEU A 271 -7.84 -15.58 -5.25
N LEU A 272 -8.40 -15.97 -4.12
CA LEU A 272 -9.38 -15.14 -3.41
C LEU A 272 -8.72 -13.92 -2.81
N PHE A 273 -7.53 -14.08 -2.23
CA PHE A 273 -6.70 -12.97 -1.80
C PHE A 273 -6.45 -11.96 -2.92
N HIS A 274 -6.16 -12.40 -4.15
CA HIS A 274 -5.99 -11.46 -5.27
C HIS A 274 -7.29 -10.74 -5.66
N LEU A 275 -8.43 -11.43 -5.61
CA LEU A 275 -9.72 -10.85 -5.98
C LEU A 275 -10.24 -9.86 -4.93
N PHE A 276 -10.08 -10.21 -3.66
CA PHE A 276 -10.65 -9.48 -2.53
C PHE A 276 -9.66 -8.50 -1.89
N SER A 277 -8.36 -8.71 -2.06
CA SER A 277 -7.24 -8.03 -1.40
C SER A 277 -7.20 -8.25 0.12
N ASP A 278 -6.20 -7.66 0.80
CA ASP A 278 -5.94 -7.79 2.24
C ASP A 278 -7.14 -7.40 3.13
N ARG A 279 -8.00 -6.46 2.70
CA ARG A 279 -9.14 -5.98 3.49
C ARG A 279 -10.44 -6.05 2.67
N PRO A 280 -11.04 -7.24 2.51
CA PRO A 280 -12.33 -7.35 1.83
C PRO A 280 -13.41 -6.59 2.59
N SER A 281 -14.37 -6.05 1.84
CA SER A 281 -15.58 -5.51 2.45
C SER A 281 -16.52 -6.66 2.84
N PRO A 282 -17.15 -6.61 4.02
CA PRO A 282 -18.12 -7.63 4.41
C PRO A 282 -19.31 -7.62 3.44
N GLY A 283 -19.78 -8.81 3.07
CA GLY A 283 -20.84 -9.01 2.07
C GLY A 283 -20.38 -8.87 0.61
N SER A 284 -19.06 -8.89 0.36
CA SER A 284 -18.52 -8.95 -1.00
C SER A 284 -18.52 -10.37 -1.58
N LEU A 285 -18.69 -11.39 -0.73
CA LEU A 285 -18.88 -12.78 -1.11
C LEU A 285 -20.24 -13.28 -0.59
N TRP A 286 -21.02 -13.90 -1.46
CA TRP A 286 -22.30 -14.53 -1.14
C TRP A 286 -22.19 -16.03 -1.42
N VAL A 287 -22.60 -16.86 -0.46
CA VAL A 287 -22.52 -18.32 -0.55
C VAL A 287 -23.86 -18.93 -0.18
N GLU A 288 -24.16 -20.11 -0.71
CA GLU A 288 -25.45 -20.78 -0.48
C GLU A 288 -25.65 -21.21 0.99
N CYS A 289 -24.62 -21.79 1.62
CA CYS A 289 -24.67 -22.21 3.02
C CYS A 289 -23.51 -21.57 3.81
N PRO A 290 -23.71 -20.36 4.38
CA PRO A 290 -22.65 -19.63 5.09
C PRO A 290 -22.04 -20.39 6.27
N ASN A 291 -22.87 -21.08 7.06
CA ASN A 291 -22.40 -21.84 8.23
C ASN A 291 -21.42 -22.97 7.83
N ASP A 292 -21.77 -23.72 6.79
CA ASP A 292 -20.91 -24.80 6.27
C ASP A 292 -19.62 -24.23 5.67
N ALA A 293 -19.71 -23.09 4.98
CA ALA A 293 -18.53 -22.41 4.43
C ALA A 293 -17.58 -21.95 5.54
N ILE A 294 -18.10 -21.32 6.60
CA ILE A 294 -17.32 -20.88 7.77
C ILE A 294 -16.67 -22.08 8.46
N GLN A 295 -17.45 -23.09 8.81
CA GLN A 295 -16.95 -24.30 9.48
C GLN A 295 -15.87 -24.99 8.65
N THR A 296 -16.09 -25.13 7.34
CA THR A 296 -15.14 -25.79 6.44
C THR A 296 -13.86 -24.98 6.26
N CYS A 297 -13.95 -23.65 6.15
CA CYS A 297 -12.76 -22.79 6.07
C CYS A 297 -11.92 -22.90 7.34
N ILE A 298 -12.55 -22.78 8.52
CA ILE A 298 -11.86 -22.86 9.81
C ILE A 298 -11.21 -24.24 10.01
N TYR A 299 -11.93 -25.32 9.69
CA TYR A 299 -11.41 -26.68 9.78
C TYR A 299 -10.18 -26.89 8.88
N ASN A 300 -10.25 -26.47 7.61
CA ASN A 300 -9.14 -26.67 6.66
C ASN A 300 -7.90 -25.83 7.00
N MET A 301 -8.06 -24.64 7.60
CA MET A 301 -6.91 -23.87 8.10
C MET A 301 -6.11 -24.65 9.16
N GLY A 302 -6.78 -25.48 9.97
CA GLY A 302 -6.17 -26.30 11.00
C GLY A 302 -5.54 -27.61 10.53
N LEU A 303 -5.66 -27.97 9.24
CA LEU A 303 -5.02 -29.16 8.70
C LEU A 303 -3.52 -28.91 8.46
N THR A 304 -2.68 -29.88 8.84
CA THR A 304 -1.21 -29.78 8.76
C THR A 304 -0.66 -29.68 7.34
N ASN A 305 -1.44 -30.06 6.33
CA ASN A 305 -1.11 -29.93 4.91
C ASN A 305 -1.55 -28.59 4.30
N CYS A 306 -2.25 -27.74 5.07
CA CYS A 306 -2.69 -26.44 4.60
C CYS A 306 -1.51 -25.47 4.58
N SER A 307 -1.19 -24.96 3.38
CA SER A 307 -0.15 -23.94 3.21
C SER A 307 -0.60 -22.58 3.76
N ARG A 308 0.36 -21.70 4.03
CA ARG A 308 0.08 -20.31 4.43
C ARG A 308 -0.81 -19.58 3.41
N ASP A 309 -0.57 -19.79 2.12
CA ASP A 309 -1.33 -19.17 1.03
C ASP A 309 -2.79 -19.63 1.00
N ASN A 310 -3.03 -20.93 1.23
CA ASN A 310 -4.39 -21.47 1.33
C ASN A 310 -5.08 -20.94 2.59
N ALA A 311 -4.38 -20.90 3.72
CA ALA A 311 -4.90 -20.34 4.97
C ALA A 311 -5.28 -18.86 4.84
N LEU A 312 -4.50 -18.07 4.09
CA LEU A 312 -4.83 -16.68 3.80
C LEU A 312 -6.13 -16.58 2.98
N ASP A 313 -6.29 -17.41 1.95
CA ASP A 313 -7.53 -17.45 1.17
C ASP A 313 -8.74 -17.86 2.02
N TYR A 314 -8.61 -18.84 2.91
CA TYR A 314 -9.66 -19.21 3.87
C TYR A 314 -10.04 -18.04 4.78
N LEU A 315 -9.06 -17.30 5.31
CA LEU A 315 -9.31 -16.12 6.14
C LEU A 315 -10.00 -14.98 5.36
N VAL A 316 -9.58 -14.75 4.11
CA VAL A 316 -10.19 -13.76 3.22
C VAL A 316 -11.65 -14.10 2.94
N VAL A 317 -12.00 -15.38 2.77
CA VAL A 317 -13.40 -15.83 2.65
C VAL A 317 -14.19 -15.44 3.89
N LEU A 318 -13.71 -15.77 5.09
CA LEU A 318 -14.37 -15.41 6.34
C LEU A 318 -14.61 -13.90 6.44
N LEU A 319 -13.63 -13.09 6.05
CA LEU A 319 -13.77 -11.63 6.06
C LEU A 319 -14.78 -11.11 5.03
N ALA A 320 -14.81 -11.70 3.83
CA ALA A 320 -15.67 -11.29 2.71
C ALA A 320 -17.15 -11.66 2.90
N LEU A 321 -17.45 -12.68 3.70
CA LEU A 321 -18.82 -13.06 4.05
C LEU A 321 -19.59 -11.91 4.75
N PRO A 322 -20.93 -11.88 4.65
CA PRO A 322 -21.77 -10.92 5.37
C PRO A 322 -21.51 -10.95 6.88
N GLY A 323 -21.60 -9.77 7.52
CA GLY A 323 -21.43 -9.65 8.97
C GLY A 323 -22.50 -10.41 9.76
N GLU A 324 -23.72 -10.43 9.25
CA GLU A 324 -24.88 -11.10 9.83
C GLU A 324 -24.71 -12.63 9.87
N ASP A 325 -24.21 -13.23 8.79
CA ASP A 325 -23.95 -14.67 8.72
C ASP A 325 -22.87 -15.10 9.72
N LYS A 326 -21.79 -14.32 9.84
CA LYS A 326 -20.75 -14.55 10.84
C LYS A 326 -21.31 -14.46 12.25
N PHE A 327 -22.06 -13.40 12.53
CA PHE A 327 -22.70 -13.22 13.82
C PHE A 327 -23.59 -14.40 14.17
N ALA A 328 -24.46 -14.84 13.26
CA ALA A 328 -25.33 -15.99 13.47
C ALA A 328 -24.54 -17.29 13.73
N PHE A 329 -23.45 -17.52 13.00
CA PHE A 329 -22.57 -18.67 13.21
C PHE A 329 -21.93 -18.66 14.62
N PHE A 330 -21.26 -17.57 14.99
CA PHE A 330 -20.56 -17.51 16.28
C PHE A 330 -21.52 -17.43 17.47
N LYS A 331 -22.70 -16.83 17.30
CA LYS A 331 -23.76 -16.83 18.32
C LYS A 331 -24.33 -18.22 18.56
N SER A 332 -24.61 -18.97 17.48
CA SER A 332 -25.17 -20.33 17.60
C SER A 332 -24.17 -21.36 18.16
N ARG A 333 -22.88 -21.21 17.86
CA ARG A 333 -21.81 -22.10 18.36
C ARG A 333 -21.21 -21.64 19.70
N GLY A 334 -21.43 -20.40 20.09
CA GLY A 334 -20.86 -19.82 21.31
C GLY A 334 -19.33 -19.90 21.35
N MET A 335 -18.80 -20.30 22.49
CA MET A 335 -17.35 -20.45 22.72
C MET A 335 -16.69 -21.41 21.72
N ASP A 336 -17.36 -22.50 21.34
CA ASP A 336 -16.78 -23.53 20.46
C ASP A 336 -16.45 -22.98 19.07
N GLY A 337 -17.24 -22.03 18.57
CA GLY A 337 -16.96 -21.37 17.29
C GLY A 337 -15.64 -20.60 17.31
N PHE A 338 -15.38 -19.84 18.38
CA PHE A 338 -14.13 -19.10 18.55
C PHE A 338 -12.94 -20.00 18.83
N LEU A 339 -13.16 -21.08 19.58
CA LEU A 339 -12.13 -22.08 19.83
C LEU A 339 -11.71 -22.76 18.52
N GLN A 340 -12.66 -23.08 17.63
CA GLN A 340 -12.34 -23.56 16.28
C GLN A 340 -11.55 -22.52 15.49
N LEU A 341 -11.92 -21.23 15.57
CA LEU A 341 -11.24 -20.14 14.85
C LEU A 341 -9.76 -19.97 15.26
N LEU A 342 -9.43 -20.24 16.52
CA LEU A 342 -8.08 -20.07 17.09
C LEU A 342 -7.22 -21.35 16.98
N THR A 343 -7.85 -22.53 16.99
CA THR A 343 -7.16 -23.83 16.92
C THR A 343 -6.18 -24.00 15.74
N PRO A 344 -6.36 -23.38 14.54
CA PRO A 344 -5.39 -23.45 13.46
C PRO A 344 -3.95 -23.06 13.84
N PHE A 345 -3.77 -22.08 14.73
CA PHE A 345 -2.44 -21.68 15.23
C PHE A 345 -1.79 -22.69 16.18
N VAL A 346 -2.55 -23.69 16.63
CA VAL A 346 -2.07 -24.81 17.45
C VAL A 346 -1.82 -26.04 16.58
N ASN A 347 -2.74 -26.35 15.65
CA ASN A 347 -2.63 -27.57 14.85
C ASN A 347 -1.71 -27.44 13.64
N ASN A 348 -1.57 -26.24 13.07
CA ASN A 348 -0.80 -25.98 11.85
C ASN A 348 0.35 -24.98 12.06
N VAL A 349 1.11 -25.14 13.15
CA VAL A 349 2.17 -24.20 13.59
C VAL A 349 3.25 -23.95 12.53
N LYS A 350 3.51 -24.93 11.66
CA LYS A 350 4.51 -24.78 10.57
C LYS A 350 4.12 -23.70 9.56
N ALA A 351 2.84 -23.61 9.23
CA ALA A 351 2.33 -22.60 8.31
C ALA A 351 1.81 -21.35 9.04
N LEU A 352 1.23 -21.51 10.23
CA LEU A 352 0.61 -20.48 11.05
C LEU A 352 1.40 -20.28 12.35
N ASN A 353 2.55 -19.62 12.23
CA ASN A 353 3.42 -19.30 13.36
C ASN A 353 3.15 -17.89 13.92
N PHE A 354 3.93 -17.51 14.94
CA PHE A 354 3.84 -16.20 15.58
C PHE A 354 3.99 -15.02 14.60
N ALA A 355 4.92 -15.11 13.64
CA ALA A 355 5.11 -14.05 12.64
C ALA A 355 3.85 -13.88 11.75
N VAL A 356 3.17 -14.99 11.41
CA VAL A 356 1.89 -14.94 10.70
C VAL A 356 0.80 -14.33 11.57
N ALA A 357 0.74 -14.67 12.87
CA ALA A 357 -0.20 -14.05 13.79
C ALA A 357 0.01 -12.52 13.89
N GLN A 358 1.26 -12.05 13.94
CA GLN A 358 1.58 -10.61 13.91
C GLN A 358 1.14 -9.95 12.58
N GLU A 359 1.30 -10.64 11.45
CA GLU A 359 0.86 -10.13 10.15
C GLU A 359 -0.67 -10.05 10.04
N TRP A 360 -1.38 -11.03 10.61
CA TRP A 360 -2.83 -11.20 10.47
C TRP A 360 -3.65 -10.67 11.65
N GLN A 361 -3.01 -10.10 12.68
CA GLN A 361 -3.70 -9.57 13.87
C GLN A 361 -4.81 -8.57 13.53
N GLU A 362 -4.57 -7.68 12.56
CA GLU A 362 -5.57 -6.72 12.09
C GLU A 362 -6.73 -7.40 11.36
N LEU A 363 -6.46 -8.51 10.67
CA LEU A 363 -7.49 -9.28 9.96
C LEU A 363 -8.42 -9.96 10.96
N TYR A 364 -7.89 -10.53 12.04
CA TYR A 364 -8.70 -11.11 13.11
C TYR A 364 -9.52 -10.03 13.84
N ALA A 365 -8.92 -8.86 14.11
CA ALA A 365 -9.65 -7.71 14.65
C ALA A 365 -10.79 -7.26 13.71
N LEU A 366 -10.53 -7.15 12.41
CA LEU A 366 -11.56 -6.80 11.42
C LEU A 366 -12.65 -7.86 11.31
N LEU A 367 -12.30 -9.15 11.35
CA LEU A 367 -13.26 -10.25 11.35
C LEU A 367 -14.24 -10.09 12.52
N PHE A 368 -13.71 -9.74 13.69
CA PHE A 368 -14.50 -9.51 14.88
C PHE A 368 -15.42 -8.28 14.75
N LEU A 369 -14.86 -7.14 14.34
CA LEU A 369 -15.62 -5.89 14.16
C LEU A 369 -16.73 -6.01 13.10
N HIS A 370 -16.53 -6.83 12.06
CA HIS A 370 -17.54 -7.05 11.02
C HIS A 370 -18.84 -7.68 11.55
N MET A 371 -18.81 -8.37 12.70
CA MET A 371 -20.00 -8.96 13.33
C MET A 371 -20.87 -7.93 14.05
N LYS A 372 -20.35 -6.73 14.36
CA LYS A 372 -21.08 -5.62 15.01
C LYS A 372 -21.80 -5.99 16.33
N ALA A 373 -21.32 -7.00 17.04
CA ALA A 373 -21.90 -7.47 18.31
C ALA A 373 -20.80 -7.69 19.36
N GLU A 374 -19.98 -6.65 19.56
CA GLU A 374 -18.78 -6.73 20.39
C GLU A 374 -19.10 -7.14 21.83
N GLU A 375 -20.11 -6.54 22.45
CA GLU A 375 -20.45 -6.79 23.85
C GLU A 375 -20.95 -8.22 24.13
N GLU A 376 -21.63 -8.85 23.16
CA GLU A 376 -22.17 -10.21 23.31
C GLU A 376 -21.09 -11.26 23.04
N LEU A 377 -20.27 -11.06 22.00
CA LEU A 377 -19.33 -12.08 21.54
C LEU A 377 -17.95 -11.99 22.20
N PHE A 378 -17.54 -10.81 22.67
CA PHE A 378 -16.18 -10.63 23.18
C PHE A 378 -15.87 -11.48 24.42
N PRO A 379 -16.79 -11.62 25.40
CA PRO A 379 -16.57 -12.53 26.53
C PRO A 379 -16.37 -13.98 26.10
N LEU A 380 -17.13 -14.45 25.10
CA LEU A 380 -17.02 -15.80 24.54
C LEU A 380 -15.69 -16.02 23.83
N PHE A 381 -15.23 -15.02 23.06
CA PHE A 381 -13.93 -15.05 22.40
C PHE A 381 -12.78 -15.11 23.41
N VAL A 382 -12.83 -14.30 24.48
CA VAL A 382 -11.82 -14.31 25.56
C VAL A 382 -11.81 -15.66 26.29
N GLN A 383 -12.97 -16.23 26.58
CA GLN A 383 -13.07 -17.57 27.18
C GLN A 383 -12.44 -18.64 26.29
N ALA A 384 -12.73 -18.62 24.99
CA ALA A 384 -12.13 -19.54 24.02
C ALA A 384 -10.61 -19.37 23.91
N ALA A 385 -10.12 -18.13 23.84
CA ALA A 385 -8.68 -17.85 23.78
C ALA A 385 -7.95 -18.35 25.04
N SER A 386 -8.54 -18.14 26.21
CA SER A 386 -8.02 -18.65 27.49
C SER A 386 -7.99 -20.17 27.53
N ASP A 387 -9.06 -20.85 27.08
CA ASP A 387 -9.07 -22.32 26.99
C ASP A 387 -7.98 -22.85 26.06
N VAL A 388 -7.80 -22.22 24.90
CA VAL A 388 -6.75 -22.62 23.95
C VAL A 388 -5.36 -22.44 24.56
N VAL A 389 -5.06 -21.30 25.17
CA VAL A 389 -3.74 -21.01 25.77
C VAL A 389 -3.42 -21.92 26.95
N VAL A 390 -4.40 -22.18 27.81
CA VAL A 390 -4.20 -22.95 29.06
C VAL A 390 -4.23 -24.45 28.82
N ASN A 391 -5.15 -24.94 27.98
CA ASN A 391 -5.45 -26.37 27.85
C ASN A 391 -4.96 -27.00 26.54
N ARG A 392 -4.73 -26.23 25.47
CA ARG A 392 -4.39 -26.78 24.14
C ARG A 392 -2.97 -26.47 23.66
N CYS A 393 -2.49 -25.26 23.92
CA CYS A 393 -1.13 -24.87 23.55
C CYS A 393 -0.10 -25.64 24.37
N ARG A 394 0.85 -26.28 23.69
CA ARG A 394 1.99 -27.00 24.29
C ARG A 394 3.27 -26.19 24.19
N ALA A 395 3.42 -25.41 23.12
CA ALA A 395 4.60 -24.59 22.87
C ALA A 395 4.37 -23.11 23.22
N VAL A 396 5.44 -22.46 23.66
CA VAL A 396 5.46 -21.04 24.05
C VAL A 396 5.11 -20.12 22.86
N THR A 397 5.49 -20.52 21.64
CA THR A 397 5.17 -19.82 20.38
C THR A 397 3.70 -19.95 19.94
N GLU A 398 3.04 -21.05 20.30
CA GLU A 398 1.60 -21.22 20.04
C GLU A 398 0.81 -20.25 20.91
N LYS A 399 1.17 -20.15 22.20
CA LYS A 399 0.58 -19.19 23.14
C LYS A 399 0.77 -17.76 22.65
N ALA A 400 1.98 -17.40 22.20
CA ALA A 400 2.28 -16.07 21.67
C ALA A 400 1.32 -15.67 20.53
N SER A 401 1.05 -16.61 19.61
CA SER A 401 0.13 -16.38 18.49
C SER A 401 -1.27 -16.04 18.98
N ILE A 402 -1.84 -16.85 19.88
CA ILE A 402 -3.19 -16.64 20.40
C ILE A 402 -3.29 -15.33 21.20
N ILE A 403 -2.34 -15.09 22.09
CA ILE A 403 -2.30 -13.88 22.92
C ILE A 403 -2.19 -12.62 22.04
N THR A 404 -1.39 -12.65 20.97
CA THR A 404 -1.26 -11.54 20.00
C THR A 404 -2.57 -11.22 19.30
N LEU A 405 -3.28 -12.25 18.83
CA LEU A 405 -4.58 -12.08 18.19
C LEU A 405 -5.61 -11.53 19.19
N THR A 406 -5.61 -12.04 20.43
CA THR A 406 -6.50 -11.55 21.49
C THR A 406 -6.24 -10.09 21.83
N ALA A 407 -4.98 -9.68 21.97
CA ALA A 407 -4.60 -8.30 22.23
C ALA A 407 -5.05 -7.37 21.10
N SER A 408 -4.90 -7.79 19.84
CA SER A 408 -5.33 -6.98 18.69
C SER A 408 -6.85 -6.86 18.58
N VAL A 409 -7.63 -7.89 18.92
CA VAL A 409 -9.09 -7.78 19.00
C VAL A 409 -9.48 -6.82 20.13
N MET A 410 -8.85 -6.96 21.31
CA MET A 410 -9.13 -6.11 22.48
C MET A 410 -8.79 -4.63 22.27
N HIS A 411 -7.75 -4.34 21.49
CA HIS A 411 -7.38 -2.99 21.09
C HIS A 411 -8.42 -2.35 20.17
N ALA A 412 -9.04 -3.15 19.30
CA ALA A 412 -9.94 -2.66 18.25
C ALA A 412 -11.39 -2.42 18.72
N ILE A 413 -11.83 -3.10 19.78
CA ILE A 413 -13.19 -2.99 20.33
C ILE A 413 -13.40 -1.73 21.19
N SER A 414 -14.67 -1.39 21.39
CA SER A 414 -15.10 -0.32 22.29
C SER A 414 -14.76 -0.59 23.77
N ASP A 415 -14.57 0.48 24.54
CA ASP A 415 -14.35 0.40 26.00
C ASP A 415 -15.52 -0.30 26.73
N ALA A 416 -16.75 -0.16 26.23
CA ALA A 416 -17.95 -0.80 26.78
C ALA A 416 -17.93 -2.33 26.62
N ALA A 417 -17.44 -2.85 25.49
CA ALA A 417 -17.25 -4.29 25.31
C ALA A 417 -16.07 -4.80 26.14
N ARG A 418 -15.01 -3.99 26.26
CA ARG A 418 -13.80 -4.32 27.04
C ARG A 418 -14.11 -4.57 28.52
N SER A 419 -14.99 -3.75 29.12
CA SER A 419 -15.38 -3.91 30.53
C SER A 419 -16.16 -5.18 30.82
N LYS A 420 -16.78 -5.80 29.80
CA LYS A 420 -17.50 -7.08 29.91
C LYS A 420 -16.57 -8.30 29.78
N ALA A 421 -15.28 -8.10 29.54
CA ALA A 421 -14.33 -9.20 29.43
C ALA A 421 -14.28 -10.04 30.71
N ALA A 422 -14.11 -11.34 30.57
CA ALA A 422 -13.86 -12.23 31.70
C ALA A 422 -12.44 -11.98 32.24
N ALA A 423 -12.26 -10.99 33.12
CA ALA A 423 -10.96 -10.56 33.67
C ALA A 423 -10.12 -11.75 34.15
N GLY A 424 -10.68 -12.64 34.98
CA GLY A 424 -9.96 -13.83 35.46
C GLY A 424 -9.51 -14.83 34.37
N LYS A 425 -10.12 -14.81 33.17
CA LYS A 425 -9.64 -15.62 32.02
C LYS A 425 -8.46 -14.95 31.32
N LEU A 426 -8.43 -13.61 31.27
CA LEU A 426 -7.30 -12.83 30.76
C LEU A 426 -6.12 -12.93 31.71
N THR A 427 -6.34 -12.78 33.03
CA THR A 427 -5.31 -12.94 34.08
C THR A 427 -4.59 -14.28 33.91
N ARG A 428 -5.34 -15.39 33.80
CA ARG A 428 -4.76 -16.74 33.58
C ARG A 428 -3.93 -16.89 32.30
N MET A 429 -4.23 -16.13 31.24
CA MET A 429 -3.42 -16.14 30.01
C MET A 429 -2.10 -15.38 30.19
N ILE A 430 -2.08 -14.41 31.10
CA ILE A 430 -0.97 -13.46 31.29
C ILE A 430 0.00 -13.94 32.38
N GLU A 431 -0.48 -14.39 33.53
CA GLU A 431 0.28 -14.65 34.76
C GLU A 431 1.63 -15.37 34.53
N ARG A 432 1.59 -16.50 33.80
CA ARG A 432 2.78 -17.35 33.58
C ARG A 432 3.67 -16.89 32.43
N GLU A 433 3.16 -16.02 31.56
CA GLU A 433 3.81 -15.65 30.32
C GLU A 433 4.56 -14.31 30.41
N LEU A 434 4.25 -13.46 31.41
CA LEU A 434 4.94 -12.17 31.62
C LEU A 434 6.45 -12.29 31.87
N ALA A 435 6.86 -13.36 32.57
CA ALA A 435 8.27 -13.65 32.87
C ALA A 435 8.85 -14.73 31.93
N SER A 436 8.19 -15.01 30.80
CA SER A 436 8.61 -16.06 29.87
C SER A 436 10.01 -15.75 29.32
N PRO A 437 10.91 -16.75 29.25
CA PRO A 437 12.22 -16.56 28.62
C PRO A 437 12.11 -16.34 27.10
N ALA A 438 10.98 -16.72 26.48
CA ALA A 438 10.71 -16.43 25.09
C ALA A 438 10.11 -15.03 24.95
N ILE A 439 10.90 -14.13 24.35
CA ILE A 439 10.56 -12.70 24.25
C ILE A 439 9.28 -12.46 23.46
N ASP A 440 9.02 -13.22 22.40
CA ASP A 440 7.79 -13.09 21.60
C ASP A 440 6.52 -13.30 22.44
N THR A 441 6.55 -14.27 23.35
CA THR A 441 5.41 -14.60 24.22
C THR A 441 5.28 -13.60 25.35
N ALA A 442 6.40 -13.18 25.95
CA ALA A 442 6.41 -12.10 26.92
C ALA A 442 5.84 -10.82 26.30
N ALA A 443 6.29 -10.43 25.10
CA ALA A 443 5.79 -9.26 24.39
C ALA A 443 4.28 -9.33 24.14
N ALA A 444 3.78 -10.47 23.67
CA ALA A 444 2.35 -10.68 23.51
C ALA A 444 1.58 -10.54 24.83
N ALA A 445 2.08 -11.13 25.92
CA ALA A 445 1.44 -11.07 27.25
C ALA A 445 1.43 -9.65 27.83
N TRP A 446 2.55 -8.93 27.73
CA TRP A 446 2.67 -7.54 28.15
C TRP A 446 1.76 -6.61 27.34
N ARG A 447 1.64 -6.84 26.04
CA ARG A 447 0.69 -6.11 25.19
C ARG A 447 -0.76 -6.40 25.60
N LEU A 448 -1.12 -7.67 25.85
CA LEU A 448 -2.45 -8.02 26.32
C LEU A 448 -2.76 -7.40 27.68
N LEU A 449 -1.80 -7.38 28.60
CA LEU A 449 -1.93 -6.74 29.91
C LEU A 449 -2.27 -5.24 29.78
N ARG A 450 -1.54 -4.52 28.93
CA ARG A 450 -1.75 -3.08 28.67
C ARG A 450 -3.16 -2.79 28.17
N GLU A 451 -3.62 -3.60 27.21
CA GLU A 451 -4.96 -3.48 26.60
C GLU A 451 -6.07 -3.93 27.56
N ALA A 452 -5.81 -4.95 28.38
CA ALA A 452 -6.77 -5.52 29.32
C ALA A 452 -7.00 -4.66 30.56
N ARG A 453 -6.02 -3.84 30.93
CA ARG A 453 -6.06 -3.00 32.13
C ARG A 453 -6.17 -3.76 33.45
N LEU A 454 -5.39 -4.83 33.56
CA LEU A 454 -5.37 -5.74 34.70
C LEU A 454 -4.05 -5.67 35.49
N GLU A 455 -3.32 -4.55 35.44
CA GLU A 455 -2.01 -4.42 36.09
C GLU A 455 -2.05 -4.69 37.61
N ASP A 456 -3.14 -4.33 38.28
CA ASP A 456 -3.33 -4.57 39.72
C ASP A 456 -3.56 -6.06 40.03
N ASP A 457 -4.26 -6.78 39.16
CA ASP A 457 -4.62 -8.19 39.36
C ASP A 457 -3.42 -9.15 39.18
N VAL A 458 -2.37 -8.72 38.46
CA VAL A 458 -1.14 -9.50 38.21
C VAL A 458 0.12 -8.82 38.78
N ALA A 459 -0.05 -8.02 39.84
CA ALA A 459 1.04 -7.23 40.41
C ALA A 459 2.23 -8.09 40.88
N ASP A 460 1.98 -9.29 41.42
CA ASP A 460 3.02 -10.19 41.89
C ASP A 460 3.81 -10.83 40.74
N GLU A 461 3.14 -11.17 39.65
CA GLU A 461 3.76 -11.67 38.42
C GLU A 461 4.57 -10.59 37.73
N ILE A 462 4.10 -9.34 37.73
CA ILE A 462 4.87 -8.16 37.27
C ILE A 462 6.17 -8.03 38.08
N ARG A 463 6.11 -8.12 39.42
CA ARG A 463 7.30 -8.09 40.28
C ARG A 463 8.24 -9.25 40.01
N SER A 464 7.71 -10.43 39.71
CA SER A 464 8.49 -11.61 39.30
C SER A 464 9.21 -11.38 37.97
N ALA A 465 8.50 -10.87 36.95
CA ALA A 465 9.07 -10.54 35.65
C ALA A 465 10.17 -9.48 35.76
N LEU A 466 10.01 -8.48 36.64
CA LEU A 466 11.03 -7.48 36.93
C LEU A 466 12.34 -8.10 37.45
N LYS A 467 12.25 -9.12 38.33
CA LYS A 467 13.44 -9.84 38.82
C LYS A 467 14.19 -10.51 37.67
N SER A 468 13.46 -11.14 36.74
CA SER A 468 14.03 -11.75 35.53
C SER A 468 14.62 -10.72 34.56
N ALA A 469 14.00 -9.54 34.43
CA ALA A 469 14.44 -8.46 33.54
C ALA A 469 15.76 -7.79 33.97
N LYS A 470 16.19 -7.97 35.22
CA LYS A 470 17.53 -7.54 35.67
C LYS A 470 18.64 -8.20 34.85
N ASN A 471 18.44 -9.46 34.46
CA ASN A 471 19.44 -10.26 33.73
C ASN A 471 19.09 -10.43 32.24
N ASN A 472 18.00 -9.83 31.75
CA ASN A 472 17.53 -9.97 30.36
C ASN A 472 17.08 -8.61 29.80
N GLU A 473 17.94 -8.00 28.97
CA GLU A 473 17.70 -6.70 28.32
C GLU A 473 16.47 -6.73 27.40
N GLN A 474 16.25 -7.81 26.67
CA GLN A 474 15.11 -7.92 25.75
C GLN A 474 13.77 -7.93 26.51
N LEU A 475 13.72 -8.65 27.64
CA LEU A 475 12.55 -8.65 28.52
C LEU A 475 12.34 -7.27 29.14
N ARG A 476 13.41 -6.60 29.58
CA ARG A 476 13.35 -5.24 30.11
C ARG A 476 12.78 -4.25 29.08
N ARG A 477 13.23 -4.33 27.83
CA ARG A 477 12.70 -3.51 26.74
C ARG A 477 11.20 -3.74 26.53
N VAL A 478 10.78 -4.99 26.47
CA VAL A 478 9.35 -5.35 26.35
C VAL A 478 8.53 -4.73 27.50
N MET A 479 9.02 -4.86 28.73
CA MET A 479 8.38 -4.25 29.90
C MET A 479 8.26 -2.73 29.72
N ILE A 480 9.33 -2.04 29.34
CA ILE A 480 9.32 -0.58 29.14
C ILE A 480 8.33 -0.15 28.05
N ILE A 481 8.22 -0.92 26.95
CA ILE A 481 7.33 -0.62 25.80
C ILE A 481 5.84 -0.79 26.14
N HIS A 482 5.49 -1.71 27.05
CA HIS A 482 4.08 -2.04 27.28
C HIS A 482 3.56 -1.67 28.68
N ILE A 483 4.43 -1.44 29.66
CA ILE A 483 3.99 -1.10 31.02
C ILE A 483 3.24 0.24 31.03
N SER A 484 2.10 0.25 31.72
CA SER A 484 1.31 1.46 31.93
C SER A 484 1.87 2.28 33.10
N PRO A 485 2.39 3.50 32.88
CA PRO A 485 2.98 4.32 33.94
C PRO A 485 1.98 4.79 35.01
N GLN A 486 0.69 4.82 34.66
CA GLN A 486 -0.39 5.30 35.54
C GLN A 486 -0.98 4.20 36.41
N ARG A 487 -0.97 2.96 35.91
CA ARG A 487 -1.66 1.82 36.54
C ARG A 487 -0.72 0.82 37.19
N ALA A 488 0.51 0.67 36.69
CA ALA A 488 1.43 -0.30 37.26
C ALA A 488 1.90 0.12 38.67
N PRO A 489 2.22 -0.87 39.54
CA PRO A 489 2.72 -0.60 40.88
C PRO A 489 3.93 0.35 40.91
N ALA A 490 3.93 1.30 41.82
CA ALA A 490 4.94 2.35 41.86
C ALA A 490 6.36 1.81 42.16
N ASP A 491 6.46 0.76 42.98
CA ASP A 491 7.69 0.03 43.30
C ASP A 491 8.31 -0.60 42.05
N VAL A 492 7.47 -1.17 41.17
CA VAL A 492 7.90 -1.77 39.90
C VAL A 492 8.44 -0.70 38.96
N ILE A 493 7.71 0.41 38.81
CA ILE A 493 8.11 1.52 37.92
C ILE A 493 9.45 2.10 38.38
N ALA A 494 9.60 2.38 39.68
CA ALA A 494 10.83 2.90 40.24
C ALA A 494 12.01 1.95 39.97
N SER A 495 11.84 0.67 40.32
CA SER A 495 12.88 -0.36 40.15
C SER A 495 13.24 -0.65 38.69
N LEU A 496 12.32 -0.43 37.74
CA LEU A 496 12.56 -0.64 36.31
C LEU A 496 13.32 0.54 35.68
N ILE A 497 13.09 1.76 36.16
CA ILE A 497 13.50 2.99 35.48
C ILE A 497 14.68 3.67 36.18
N GLU A 498 14.67 3.75 37.51
CA GLU A 498 15.72 4.47 38.25
C GLU A 498 17.13 3.96 37.92
N PRO A 499 17.40 2.64 37.87
CA PRO A 499 18.73 2.13 37.49
C PRO A 499 19.14 2.53 36.07
N LEU A 500 18.17 2.66 35.15
CA LEU A 500 18.46 3.08 33.78
C LEU A 500 18.82 4.56 33.69
N LEU A 501 18.21 5.41 34.52
CA LEU A 501 18.37 6.86 34.46
C LEU A 501 19.53 7.36 35.34
N GLU A 502 19.77 6.76 36.51
CA GLU A 502 20.88 7.13 37.39
C GLU A 502 22.23 6.84 36.73
N GLU A 503 22.37 5.67 36.09
CA GLU A 503 23.59 5.30 35.36
C GLU A 503 23.84 6.16 34.09
N CYS A 504 22.86 6.95 33.64
CA CYS A 504 23.04 7.87 32.51
C CYS A 504 23.75 9.17 32.91
N GLU A 505 23.86 9.49 34.20
CA GLU A 505 24.62 10.67 34.65
C GLU A 505 26.13 10.42 34.74
N GLU A 506 26.55 9.15 34.88
CA GLU A 506 27.94 8.76 35.18
C GLU A 506 28.69 8.12 34.00
N ALA A 507 28.00 7.56 33.01
CA ALA A 507 28.58 6.96 31.80
C ALA A 507 27.97 7.57 30.54
N GLU A 508 28.76 7.78 29.47
CA GLU A 508 28.26 8.14 28.13
C GLU A 508 27.35 7.00 27.61
N ALA A 509 26.08 7.02 28.02
CA ALA A 509 25.21 5.86 27.93
C ALA A 509 24.53 5.77 26.56
N TYR A 510 25.10 4.94 25.68
CA TYR A 510 24.44 4.44 24.48
C TYR A 510 23.33 3.43 24.83
N ARG A 511 22.24 3.88 25.46
CA ARG A 511 21.19 2.99 25.98
C ARG A 511 19.82 3.27 25.36
N PRO A 512 19.38 2.48 24.35
CA PRO A 512 18.08 2.68 23.71
C PRO A 512 16.89 2.50 24.67
N ASP A 513 17.02 1.62 25.66
CA ASP A 513 15.96 1.35 26.64
C ASP A 513 15.73 2.55 27.58
N ALA A 514 16.79 3.29 27.93
CA ALA A 514 16.70 4.50 28.74
C ALA A 514 15.95 5.62 28.00
N PHE A 515 16.15 5.74 26.68
CA PHE A 515 15.39 6.67 25.85
C PHE A 515 13.89 6.35 25.87
N LEU A 516 13.51 5.08 25.70
CA LEU A 516 12.10 4.66 25.80
C LEU A 516 11.51 4.88 27.20
N ALA A 517 12.31 4.73 28.26
CA ALA A 517 11.87 4.96 29.63
C ALA A 517 11.55 6.44 29.94
N LEU A 518 12.08 7.40 29.17
CA LEU A 518 11.81 8.83 29.35
C LEU A 518 10.31 9.15 29.31
N ARG A 519 9.51 8.41 28.54
CA ARG A 519 8.05 8.61 28.46
C ARG A 519 7.34 8.37 29.79
N ILE A 520 7.85 7.42 30.58
CA ILE A 520 7.30 7.08 31.89
C ILE A 520 7.82 8.08 32.93
N ALA A 521 9.11 8.43 32.85
CA ALA A 521 9.71 9.42 33.74
C ALA A 521 9.08 10.81 33.57
N ALA A 522 8.75 11.22 32.33
CA ALA A 522 8.08 12.48 32.01
C ALA A 522 6.76 12.67 32.75
N GLN A 523 6.04 11.59 33.07
CA GLN A 523 4.77 11.66 33.79
C GLN A 523 4.94 11.83 35.31
N ARG A 524 6.15 11.59 35.86
CA ARG A 524 6.39 11.58 37.32
C ARG A 524 7.49 12.55 37.79
N ARG A 525 8.43 12.99 36.93
CA ARG A 525 9.61 13.81 37.30
C ARG A 525 10.05 14.80 36.21
N PHE A 526 9.38 15.94 36.09
CA PHE A 526 9.62 16.92 35.02
C PHE A 526 11.08 17.47 34.95
N ASN A 527 11.73 17.73 36.09
CA ASN A 527 13.01 18.46 36.11
C ASN A 527 14.22 17.59 35.71
N ALA A 528 14.28 16.32 36.13
CA ALA A 528 15.38 15.42 35.77
C ALA A 528 15.32 15.00 34.29
N VAL A 529 14.11 14.93 33.72
CA VAL A 529 13.85 14.48 32.34
C VAL A 529 14.44 15.45 31.31
N ALA A 530 14.43 16.77 31.55
CA ALA A 530 15.00 17.74 30.62
C ALA A 530 16.51 17.55 30.41
N LYS A 531 17.26 17.33 31.51
CA LYS A 531 18.70 17.06 31.49
C LYS A 531 19.01 15.73 30.77
N LEU A 532 18.30 14.66 31.15
CA LEU A 532 18.49 13.33 30.58
C LEU A 532 18.07 13.25 29.10
N CYS A 533 17.04 14.00 28.70
CA CYS A 533 16.61 14.09 27.31
C CYS A 533 17.72 14.64 26.40
N GLY A 534 18.47 15.65 26.84
CA GLY A 534 19.62 16.17 26.10
C GLY A 534 20.74 15.14 25.90
N ILE A 535 20.93 14.25 26.88
CA ILE A 535 21.95 13.19 26.83
C ILE A 535 21.50 12.01 25.95
N LEU A 536 20.25 11.59 26.10
CA LEU A 536 19.70 10.38 25.45
C LEU A 536 19.17 10.63 24.03
N CYS A 537 18.83 11.87 23.68
CA CYS A 537 18.34 12.24 22.34
C CYS A 537 19.48 12.33 21.31
N GLN A 538 20.32 11.30 21.24
CA GLN A 538 21.38 11.16 20.25
C GLN A 538 20.96 10.19 19.14
N ALA A 539 21.33 10.51 17.91
CA ALA A 539 20.98 9.68 16.75
C ALA A 539 21.52 8.25 16.86
N ASP A 540 22.70 8.06 17.45
CA ASP A 540 23.32 6.75 17.59
C ASP A 540 22.55 5.81 18.54
N VAL A 541 21.81 6.39 19.50
CA VAL A 541 20.94 5.65 20.42
C VAL A 541 19.62 5.31 19.74
N VAL A 542 19.00 6.30 19.10
CA VAL A 542 17.67 6.15 18.49
C VAL A 542 17.72 5.33 17.19
N ALA A 543 18.85 5.33 16.46
CA ALA A 543 19.04 4.53 15.26
C ALA A 543 19.00 3.01 15.51
N GLN A 544 19.24 2.58 16.76
CA GLN A 544 19.16 1.18 17.17
C GLN A 544 17.72 0.70 17.37
N LEU A 545 16.75 1.61 17.43
CA LEU A 545 15.34 1.32 17.67
C LEU A 545 14.51 1.35 16.37
N GLY A 546 13.30 0.78 16.44
CA GLY A 546 12.33 0.85 15.36
C GLY A 546 12.50 -0.24 14.31
N THR A 547 12.99 -1.41 14.74
CA THR A 547 13.01 -2.63 13.92
C THR A 547 11.68 -3.38 13.98
N VAL A 548 10.99 -3.29 15.12
CA VAL A 548 9.70 -3.93 15.39
C VAL A 548 8.58 -2.87 15.43
N ALA A 549 7.34 -3.26 15.10
CA ALA A 549 6.19 -2.35 15.11
C ALA A 549 5.92 -1.75 16.51
N ASP A 550 5.95 -2.56 17.56
CA ASP A 550 5.72 -2.10 18.93
C ASP A 550 6.82 -1.11 19.41
N GLU A 551 8.07 -1.26 18.92
CA GLU A 551 9.13 -0.27 19.17
C GLU A 551 8.83 1.07 18.49
N LEU A 552 8.28 1.07 17.26
CA LEU A 552 7.88 2.30 16.57
C LEU A 552 6.76 3.03 17.32
N ASP A 553 5.79 2.29 17.85
CA ASP A 553 4.72 2.86 18.69
C ASP A 553 5.29 3.39 20.02
N GLY A 554 6.24 2.67 20.63
CA GLY A 554 6.97 3.12 21.81
C GLY A 554 7.76 4.42 21.58
N LEU A 555 8.45 4.54 20.43
CA LEU A 555 9.15 5.77 20.01
C LEU A 555 8.18 6.93 19.80
N MET A 556 7.04 6.67 19.15
CA MET A 556 5.99 7.66 18.94
C MET A 556 5.44 8.16 20.28
N GLU A 557 5.06 7.27 21.18
CA GLU A 557 4.55 7.59 22.51
C GLU A 557 5.58 8.40 23.33
N THR A 558 6.86 8.07 23.21
CA THR A 558 7.95 8.80 23.86
C THR A 558 8.06 10.23 23.35
N ALA A 559 8.04 10.41 22.02
CA ALA A 559 8.09 11.73 21.41
C ALA A 559 6.89 12.60 21.83
N VAL A 560 5.69 12.01 21.85
CA VAL A 560 4.45 12.70 22.21
C VAL A 560 4.43 13.06 23.70
N ALA A 561 4.83 12.15 24.60
CA ALA A 561 4.90 12.41 26.03
C ALA A 561 5.91 13.54 26.37
N LEU A 562 7.05 13.56 25.69
CA LEU A 562 8.05 14.63 25.86
C LEU A 562 7.59 15.96 25.24
N ALA A 563 6.88 15.93 24.12
CA ALA A 563 6.27 17.13 23.53
C ALA A 563 5.20 17.76 24.42
N GLN A 564 4.42 16.95 25.15
CA GLN A 564 3.43 17.45 26.12
C GLN A 564 4.06 18.25 27.27
N ILE A 565 5.35 18.05 27.55
CA ILE A 565 6.13 18.81 28.54
C ILE A 565 7.07 19.83 27.87
N SER A 566 6.80 20.19 26.62
CA SER A 566 7.55 21.16 25.81
C SER A 566 9.00 20.75 25.46
N LEU A 567 9.33 19.46 25.51
CA LEU A 567 10.61 18.92 25.05
C LEU A 567 10.48 18.34 23.63
N PHE A 568 10.83 19.13 22.62
CA PHE A 568 10.61 18.78 21.21
C PHE A 568 11.82 18.18 20.47
N ALA A 569 13.01 18.14 21.08
CA ALA A 569 14.20 17.53 20.47
C ALA A 569 13.98 16.07 20.01
N PRO A 570 13.34 15.17 20.80
CA PRO A 570 13.02 13.81 20.35
C PRO A 570 12.08 13.77 19.14
N MET A 571 11.07 14.65 19.11
CA MET A 571 10.12 14.77 18.00
C MET A 571 10.84 15.18 16.71
N ALA A 572 11.70 16.21 16.79
CA ALA A 572 12.47 16.69 15.65
C ALA A 572 13.40 15.60 15.08
N LEU A 573 14.09 14.87 15.96
CA LEU A 573 14.98 13.77 15.56
C LEU A 573 14.20 12.62 14.90
N LEU A 574 13.09 12.17 15.50
CA LEU A 574 12.31 11.02 14.99
C LEU A 574 11.56 11.31 13.69
N LEU A 575 11.27 12.57 13.37
CA LEU A 575 10.76 12.97 12.04
C LEU A 575 11.77 12.70 10.91
N THR A 576 13.05 12.46 11.24
CA THR A 576 14.07 12.04 10.28
C THR A 576 14.30 10.52 10.24
N HIS A 577 13.52 9.72 10.99
CA HIS A 577 13.69 8.28 11.07
C HIS A 577 13.46 7.56 9.72
N ARG A 578 14.15 6.43 9.51
CA ARG A 578 14.01 5.58 8.31
C ARG A 578 12.59 5.06 8.10
N SER A 579 11.83 4.83 9.18
CA SER A 579 10.44 4.35 9.09
C SER A 579 9.51 5.45 8.62
N GLY A 580 8.86 5.26 7.46
CA GLY A 580 7.83 6.16 6.97
C GLY A 580 6.58 6.22 7.87
N LEU A 581 6.26 5.13 8.57
CA LEU A 581 5.08 5.03 9.44
C LEU A 581 5.20 5.94 10.66
N LEU A 582 6.34 5.87 11.34
CA LEU A 582 6.61 6.75 12.48
C LEU A 582 6.54 8.21 12.06
N ARG A 583 7.17 8.57 10.94
CA ARG A 583 7.13 9.94 10.41
C ARG A 583 5.70 10.40 10.11
N GLN A 584 4.86 9.53 9.57
CA GLN A 584 3.46 9.85 9.29
C GLN A 584 2.66 10.07 10.57
N HIS A 585 2.80 9.20 11.58
CA HIS A 585 2.12 9.36 12.87
C HIS A 585 2.57 10.64 13.59
N LEU A 586 3.87 10.91 13.66
CA LEU A 586 4.38 12.16 14.23
C LEU A 586 3.90 13.38 13.45
N SER A 587 3.86 13.31 12.11
CA SER A 587 3.32 14.40 11.29
C SER A 587 1.84 14.66 11.56
N SER A 588 1.05 13.61 11.84
CA SER A 588 -0.35 13.77 12.24
C SER A 588 -0.48 14.45 13.61
N TYR A 589 0.41 14.15 14.55
CA TYR A 589 0.47 14.84 15.84
C TYR A 589 0.90 16.31 15.68
N VAL A 590 1.90 16.61 14.83
CA VAL A 590 2.29 17.99 14.50
C VAL A 590 1.10 18.78 13.95
N ALA A 591 0.25 18.16 13.12
CA ALA A 591 -0.97 18.79 12.64
C ALA A 591 -2.01 19.07 13.75
N THR A 592 -2.01 18.31 14.85
CA THR A 592 -2.90 18.59 16.00
C THR A 592 -2.41 19.76 16.85
N ILE A 593 -1.10 19.94 16.97
CA ILE A 593 -0.48 21.06 17.70
C ILE A 593 -0.27 22.30 16.81
N SER A 594 -0.62 22.24 15.51
CA SER A 594 -0.37 23.32 14.57
C SER A 594 -1.12 24.60 14.90
N THR A 595 -2.15 24.55 15.74
CA THR A 595 -2.89 25.73 16.22
C THR A 595 -2.20 26.44 17.40
N ASP A 596 -1.27 25.76 18.10
CA ASP A 596 -0.50 26.34 19.20
C ASP A 596 0.83 26.91 18.69
N ALA A 597 0.88 28.24 18.61
CA ALA A 597 2.07 28.95 18.18
C ALA A 597 3.32 28.62 19.04
N SER A 598 3.16 28.49 20.36
CA SER A 598 4.28 28.30 21.29
C SER A 598 4.94 26.93 21.10
N ALA A 599 4.12 25.88 20.98
CA ALA A 599 4.56 24.52 20.71
C ALA A 599 5.26 24.39 19.35
N ILE A 600 4.69 25.00 18.30
CA ILE A 600 5.27 24.95 16.95
C ILE A 600 6.59 25.73 16.85
N ILE A 601 6.69 26.88 17.52
CA ILE A 601 7.95 27.64 17.60
C ILE A 601 9.02 26.81 18.33
N ALA A 602 8.70 26.21 19.47
CA ALA A 602 9.63 25.37 20.21
C ALA A 602 10.06 24.10 19.43
N LEU A 603 9.15 23.52 18.64
CA LEU A 603 9.46 22.42 17.73
C LEU A 603 10.37 22.88 16.59
N TRP A 604 10.13 24.06 16.02
CA TRP A 604 10.99 24.65 15.00
C TRP A 604 12.40 24.92 15.54
N ASP A 605 12.52 25.55 16.71
CA ASP A 605 13.81 25.80 17.38
C ASP A 605 14.56 24.50 17.68
N SER A 606 13.82 23.44 18.03
CA SER A 606 14.42 22.11 18.22
C SER A 606 14.90 21.51 16.90
N LEU A 607 14.12 21.65 15.82
CA LEU A 607 14.47 21.15 14.49
C LEU A 607 15.70 21.88 13.92
N THR A 608 15.76 23.20 14.04
CA THR A 608 16.90 24.00 13.57
C THR A 608 18.18 23.63 14.29
N ARG A 609 18.13 23.41 15.61
CA ARG A 609 19.31 23.01 16.42
C ARG A 609 19.70 21.54 16.24
N THR A 610 18.75 20.60 16.32
CA THR A 610 19.05 19.15 16.35
C THR A 610 19.24 18.51 14.98
N VAL A 611 18.48 18.95 13.98
CA VAL A 611 18.46 18.33 12.63
C VAL A 611 19.29 19.16 11.64
N PHE A 612 19.15 20.49 11.66
CA PHE A 612 19.85 21.37 10.73
C PHE A 612 21.14 21.97 11.30
N GLY A 613 21.35 21.92 12.62
CA GLY A 613 22.56 22.43 13.29
C GLY A 613 22.72 23.94 13.23
N LEU A 614 21.67 24.69 12.90
CA LEU A 614 21.74 26.16 12.89
C LEU A 614 22.23 26.62 14.27
N GLU A 615 23.40 27.29 14.28
CA GLU A 615 24.08 27.82 15.48
C GLU A 615 24.88 26.82 16.37
N ALA A 616 24.94 25.53 16.03
CA ALA A 616 25.74 24.53 16.76
C ALA A 616 27.12 24.31 16.12
N LYS A 617 28.18 24.11 16.94
CA LYS A 617 29.52 23.72 16.46
C LYS A 617 29.59 22.25 16.03
N GLU A 618 28.68 21.44 16.54
CA GLU A 618 28.67 19.99 16.34
C GLU A 618 27.84 19.61 15.12
N LYS A 619 28.26 18.55 14.43
CA LYS A 619 27.56 17.99 13.27
C LYS A 619 26.21 17.40 13.72
N PRO A 620 25.05 17.93 13.29
CA PRO A 620 23.77 17.27 13.49
C PRO A 620 23.82 15.83 12.96
N LYS A 621 23.34 14.90 13.79
CA LYS A 621 23.18 13.50 13.44
C LYS A 621 21.69 13.26 13.21
N ILE A 622 21.29 12.96 11.98
CA ILE A 622 19.90 12.59 11.66
C ILE A 622 19.82 11.08 11.45
N LEU A 623 18.61 10.53 11.54
CA LEU A 623 18.38 9.09 11.51
C LEU A 623 18.23 8.49 10.10
N SER A 624 18.30 9.31 9.05
CA SER A 624 18.22 8.88 7.64
C SER A 624 19.05 9.78 6.71
N SER A 625 18.95 9.58 5.40
CA SER A 625 19.69 10.39 4.42
C SER A 625 19.03 11.73 4.07
N ASN A 626 17.84 12.05 4.62
CA ASN A 626 17.08 13.22 4.19
C ASN A 626 16.25 13.89 5.32
N ALA A 627 16.47 15.19 5.53
CA ALA A 627 15.74 16.04 6.48
C ALA A 627 14.49 16.73 5.89
N VAL A 628 14.31 16.72 4.56
CA VAL A 628 13.20 17.38 3.84
C VAL A 628 11.83 16.94 4.35
N GLY A 629 11.67 15.67 4.72
CA GLY A 629 10.41 15.15 5.24
C GLY A 629 9.99 15.83 6.55
N ALA A 630 10.94 16.15 7.44
CA ALA A 630 10.66 16.86 8.68
C ALA A 630 10.34 18.34 8.42
N LEU A 631 11.08 18.97 7.50
CA LEU A 631 10.87 20.36 7.09
C LEU A 631 9.47 20.59 6.50
N LEU A 632 9.03 19.71 5.59
CA LEU A 632 7.71 19.81 4.94
C LEU A 632 6.54 19.62 5.92
N THR A 633 6.76 18.97 7.06
CA THR A 633 5.75 18.81 8.09
C THR A 633 5.67 20.03 9.02
N VAL A 634 6.82 20.58 9.45
CA VAL A 634 6.86 21.62 10.48
C VAL A 634 6.79 23.03 9.90
N ALA A 635 7.48 23.31 8.79
CA ALA A 635 7.56 24.66 8.24
C ALA A 635 6.18 25.25 7.84
N PRO A 636 5.26 24.51 7.18
CA PRO A 636 3.93 25.04 6.88
C PRO A 636 3.15 25.42 8.14
N ALA A 637 3.24 24.60 9.20
CA ALA A 637 2.58 24.88 10.48
C ALA A 637 3.15 26.15 11.13
N LEU A 638 4.46 26.37 11.06
CA LEU A 638 5.11 27.57 11.55
C LEU A 638 4.69 28.83 10.78
N LEU A 639 4.58 28.74 9.45
CA LEU A 639 4.20 29.85 8.59
C LEU A 639 2.74 30.31 8.78
N GLN A 640 1.89 29.54 9.48
CA GLN A 640 0.58 29.99 9.93
C GLN A 640 0.65 31.00 11.09
N HIS A 641 1.75 31.02 11.84
CA HIS A 641 1.95 31.86 13.04
C HIS A 641 2.90 33.05 12.81
N THR A 642 2.95 33.56 11.59
CA THR A 642 3.81 34.70 11.22
C THR A 642 3.57 35.97 12.05
N ALA A 643 2.37 36.14 12.64
CA ALA A 643 2.09 37.26 13.54
C ALA A 643 2.79 37.17 14.91
N LYS A 644 3.23 35.97 15.33
CA LYS A 644 3.82 35.70 16.65
C LYS A 644 5.32 35.37 16.59
N THR A 645 5.89 35.38 15.39
CA THR A 645 7.30 35.08 15.14
C THR A 645 8.00 36.29 14.52
N PRO A 646 9.31 36.47 14.75
CA PRO A 646 10.10 37.42 13.98
C PRO A 646 10.17 36.98 12.51
N VAL A 647 9.23 37.47 11.69
CA VAL A 647 8.99 37.04 10.31
C VAL A 647 10.27 37.02 9.47
N SER A 648 11.15 38.01 9.63
CA SER A 648 12.40 38.10 8.87
C SER A 648 13.39 36.98 9.23
N THR A 649 13.59 36.66 10.51
CA THR A 649 14.55 35.63 10.93
C THR A 649 14.01 34.23 10.66
N THR A 650 12.74 33.98 10.99
CA THR A 650 12.10 32.68 10.74
C THR A 650 12.06 32.33 9.25
N LEU A 651 11.75 33.30 8.38
CA LEU A 651 11.80 33.06 6.93
C LEU A 651 13.24 32.85 6.45
N CYS A 652 14.24 33.55 7.00
CA CYS A 652 15.65 33.29 6.68
C CYS A 652 16.04 31.85 7.02
N GLU A 653 15.69 31.37 8.21
CA GLU A 653 15.97 30.00 8.64
C GLU A 653 15.26 28.96 7.77
N VAL A 654 13.97 29.17 7.46
CA VAL A 654 13.22 28.28 6.56
C VAL A 654 13.88 28.21 5.19
N LEU A 655 14.31 29.35 4.64
CA LEU A 655 14.99 29.43 3.35
C LEU A 655 16.36 28.73 3.38
N LEU A 656 17.12 28.89 4.46
CA LEU A 656 18.39 28.18 4.65
C LEU A 656 18.17 26.67 4.73
N CYS A 657 17.15 26.21 5.46
CA CYS A 657 16.77 24.79 5.53
C CYS A 657 16.26 24.22 4.19
N CYS A 658 15.67 25.04 3.32
CA CYS A 658 15.23 24.61 1.97
C CYS A 658 16.38 24.46 0.96
N GLY A 659 17.48 25.19 1.16
CA GLY A 659 18.60 25.25 0.21
C GLY A 659 19.56 24.07 0.29
N HIS A 660 19.42 23.19 1.27
CA HIS A 660 20.38 22.14 1.56
C HIS A 660 19.71 20.77 1.76
N ASP A 661 19.99 19.84 0.85
CA ASP A 661 19.76 18.40 1.08
C ASP A 661 20.71 17.81 2.13
N HIS A 662 21.69 18.60 2.57
CA HIS A 662 22.70 18.20 3.53
C HIS A 662 22.48 18.88 4.89
N ILE A 663 22.26 18.01 5.88
CA ILE A 663 22.54 18.20 7.29
C ILE A 663 23.89 18.91 7.44
N GLN A 664 23.98 19.98 8.24
CA GLN A 664 25.26 20.58 8.58
C GLN A 664 26.24 19.50 9.03
N GLY A 665 27.36 19.35 8.33
CA GLY A 665 28.24 18.22 8.57
C GLY A 665 29.19 17.90 7.43
N THR A 666 29.02 18.59 6.30
CA THR A 666 29.99 18.65 5.20
C THR A 666 30.67 20.01 5.06
N ASP A 667 30.11 21.08 5.68
CA ASP A 667 30.75 22.40 5.76
C ASP A 667 30.24 23.24 6.97
N PRO A 668 30.99 23.33 8.09
CA PRO A 668 30.61 24.09 9.28
C PRO A 668 30.74 25.62 9.11
N TYR A 669 31.34 26.11 8.02
CA TYR A 669 31.70 27.54 7.88
C TYR A 669 30.62 28.42 7.24
N TYR A 670 29.53 27.83 6.74
CA TYR A 670 28.48 28.52 6.00
C TYR A 670 27.44 29.24 6.91
N PHE A 671 27.37 28.87 8.19
CA PHE A 671 26.23 29.21 9.08
C PHE A 671 26.52 30.27 10.14
N HIS A 672 27.69 30.90 10.11
CA HIS A 672 27.97 32.03 10.99
C HIS A 672 27.44 33.33 10.36
N THR A 673 26.46 33.95 11.01
CA THR A 673 25.93 35.29 10.68
C THR A 673 27.01 36.39 10.60
N LYS A 674 28.20 36.14 11.16
CA LYS A 674 29.37 37.03 11.14
C LYS A 674 30.53 36.59 10.24
N SER A 675 30.46 35.44 9.55
CA SER A 675 31.59 34.99 8.72
C SER A 675 31.56 35.62 7.33
N PHE A 676 32.64 36.29 6.98
CA PHE A 676 32.92 36.87 5.66
C PHE A 676 33.03 35.83 4.50
N LEU A 677 32.71 34.55 4.76
CA LEU A 677 33.00 33.40 3.89
C LEU A 677 31.78 32.82 3.15
N LEU A 678 30.59 33.44 3.29
CA LEU A 678 29.43 33.21 2.42
C LEU A 678 29.76 33.60 0.97
N GLY A 679 30.33 32.68 0.18
CA GLY A 679 30.73 32.96 -1.20
C GLY A 679 31.56 31.91 -1.95
N ARG A 680 32.06 30.84 -1.31
CA ARG A 680 32.71 29.75 -2.06
C ARG A 680 31.69 28.73 -2.56
N ARG A 681 31.32 28.82 -3.85
CA ARG A 681 30.67 27.73 -4.60
C ARG A 681 31.52 26.46 -4.46
N ARG A 682 31.03 25.42 -3.78
CA ARG A 682 31.50 24.05 -4.04
C ARG A 682 30.68 23.49 -5.21
N THR A 683 31.35 22.90 -6.18
CA THR A 683 30.73 22.19 -7.31
C THR A 683 29.87 20.99 -6.89
N SER A 684 29.98 20.56 -5.63
CA SER A 684 29.23 19.45 -5.03
C SER A 684 27.96 19.85 -4.28
N SER A 685 27.65 21.14 -4.11
CA SER A 685 26.35 21.55 -3.57
C SER A 685 25.30 21.43 -4.67
N GLU A 686 24.58 20.31 -4.70
CA GLU A 686 23.46 20.15 -5.60
C GLU A 686 22.37 21.20 -5.30
N VAL A 687 21.63 21.51 -6.36
CA VAL A 687 20.70 22.61 -6.53
C VAL A 687 19.64 22.64 -5.41
N VAL A 688 19.19 23.83 -4.99
CA VAL A 688 17.96 24.02 -4.19
C VAL A 688 16.87 23.11 -4.75
N GLN A 689 16.30 22.21 -3.96
CA GLN A 689 15.21 21.36 -4.42
C GLN A 689 13.98 22.23 -4.72
N SER A 690 13.84 22.64 -5.98
CA SER A 690 12.79 23.56 -6.44
C SER A 690 11.39 23.09 -6.04
N GLN A 691 11.18 21.76 -6.01
CA GLN A 691 9.92 21.14 -5.63
C GLN A 691 9.56 21.35 -4.15
N VAL A 692 10.54 21.43 -3.24
CA VAL A 692 10.31 21.64 -1.80
C VAL A 692 9.96 23.10 -1.55
N PHE A 693 10.73 24.01 -2.15
CA PHE A 693 10.48 25.45 -2.12
C PHE A 693 9.10 25.80 -2.71
N GLU A 694 8.78 25.27 -3.88
CA GLU A 694 7.47 25.48 -4.54
C GLU A 694 6.31 24.94 -3.69
N ARG A 695 6.48 23.84 -2.96
CA ARG A 695 5.43 23.30 -2.08
C ARG A 695 5.20 24.13 -0.83
N LEU A 696 6.26 24.67 -0.21
CA LEU A 696 6.17 25.45 1.03
C LEU A 696 5.57 26.84 0.79
N PHE A 697 5.89 27.48 -0.33
CA PHE A 697 5.48 28.85 -0.64
C PHE A 697 4.37 28.95 -1.70
N ALA A 698 3.69 27.85 -2.02
CA ALA A 698 2.49 27.88 -2.87
C ALA A 698 1.24 28.32 -2.08
N GLY A 699 0.27 28.90 -2.79
CA GLY A 699 -1.04 29.24 -2.23
C GLY A 699 -0.97 30.39 -1.21
N GLU A 700 -1.47 30.14 0.00
CA GLU A 700 -1.64 31.15 1.06
C GLU A 700 -0.31 31.77 1.53
N HIS A 701 0.81 31.05 1.42
CA HIS A 701 2.13 31.54 1.88
C HIS A 701 2.93 32.33 0.84
N ALA A 702 2.42 32.49 -0.39
CA ALA A 702 3.13 33.17 -1.48
C ALA A 702 3.44 34.65 -1.17
N HIS A 703 2.59 35.33 -0.40
CA HIS A 703 2.77 36.73 -0.03
C HIS A 703 3.98 36.95 0.91
N LEU A 704 4.38 35.94 1.69
CA LEU A 704 5.49 36.02 2.64
C LEU A 704 6.84 36.18 1.93
N LEU A 705 6.99 35.64 0.72
CA LEU A 705 8.17 35.81 -0.13
C LEU A 705 8.40 37.28 -0.53
N ASN A 706 7.32 38.03 -0.81
CA ASN A 706 7.41 39.44 -1.17
C ASN A 706 7.86 40.31 0.01
N CYS A 707 7.47 39.96 1.24
CA CYS A 707 7.92 40.63 2.46
C CYS A 707 9.41 40.35 2.76
N THR A 708 9.92 39.17 2.42
CA THR A 708 11.32 38.78 2.69
C THR A 708 12.32 39.46 1.78
N VAL A 709 11.99 39.65 0.49
CA VAL A 709 12.88 40.32 -0.48
C VAL A 709 13.23 41.74 -0.05
N ARG A 710 12.35 42.43 0.69
CA ARG A 710 12.59 43.78 1.23
C ARG A 710 13.50 43.82 2.46
N HIS A 711 13.65 42.71 3.19
CA HIS A 711 14.39 42.67 4.48
C HIS A 711 15.68 41.84 4.43
N LEU A 712 15.89 41.02 3.41
CA LEU A 712 17.12 40.27 3.23
C LEU A 712 18.25 41.20 2.76
N SER A 713 19.39 41.17 3.45
CA SER A 713 20.60 41.84 2.95
C SER A 713 20.94 41.35 1.54
N ALA A 714 21.47 42.23 0.69
CA ALA A 714 21.83 41.94 -0.71
C ALA A 714 22.71 40.69 -0.91
N LYS A 715 23.38 40.20 0.16
CA LYS A 715 24.21 38.99 0.17
C LYS A 715 23.39 37.69 0.22
N SER A 716 22.32 37.62 1.03
CA SER A 716 21.45 36.43 1.13
C SER A 716 20.58 36.27 -0.12
N VAL A 717 20.16 37.39 -0.70
CA VAL A 717 19.43 37.45 -1.98
C VAL A 717 20.27 36.87 -3.13
N ARG A 718 21.60 37.11 -3.16
CA ARG A 718 22.50 36.56 -4.19
C ARG A 718 22.60 35.04 -4.17
N ILE A 719 22.44 34.37 -3.03
CA ILE A 719 22.53 32.89 -2.97
C ILE A 719 21.22 32.25 -3.47
N LEU A 720 20.06 32.84 -3.14
CA LEU A 720 18.75 32.39 -3.61
C LEU A 720 18.46 32.72 -5.08
N MET A 721 18.93 33.87 -5.57
CA MET A 721 18.58 34.36 -6.91
C MET A 721 19.38 33.73 -8.06
N VAL A 722 20.44 32.95 -7.80
CA VAL A 722 21.34 32.50 -8.87
C VAL A 722 20.77 31.42 -9.79
N ARG A 723 19.61 30.80 -9.52
CA ARG A 723 19.02 29.84 -10.50
C ARG A 723 17.49 29.78 -10.69
N HIS A 724 16.62 30.31 -9.83
CA HIS A 724 15.17 30.02 -9.95
C HIS A 724 14.18 31.20 -10.01
N ILE A 725 14.56 32.41 -9.59
CA ILE A 725 13.59 33.53 -9.47
C ILE A 725 13.64 34.52 -10.64
N TRP A 726 14.55 34.35 -11.61
CA TRP A 726 14.66 35.26 -12.75
C TRP A 726 13.54 35.15 -13.80
N VAL A 727 12.63 34.17 -13.69
CA VAL A 727 11.62 33.90 -14.74
C VAL A 727 10.18 34.24 -14.34
N ARG A 728 9.86 34.49 -13.06
CA ARG A 728 8.45 34.60 -12.60
C ARG A 728 8.18 35.55 -11.42
N LEU A 729 8.80 36.73 -11.38
CA LEU A 729 8.28 37.82 -10.54
C LEU A 729 7.55 38.84 -11.43
N PRO A 730 6.33 39.29 -11.07
CA PRO A 730 5.68 40.39 -11.76
C PRO A 730 6.50 41.68 -11.60
N VAL A 731 6.49 42.48 -12.66
CA VAL A 731 7.29 43.69 -12.94
C VAL A 731 7.32 44.75 -11.82
N VAL A 732 6.50 44.64 -10.78
CA VAL A 732 6.41 45.64 -9.69
C VAL A 732 7.65 45.66 -8.78
N VAL A 733 8.47 44.60 -8.75
CA VAL A 733 9.73 44.59 -7.96
C VAL A 733 10.89 45.28 -8.71
N TRP A 734 10.75 45.56 -10.01
CA TRP A 734 11.80 46.23 -10.78
C TRP A 734 12.01 47.70 -10.39
N CYS A 735 11.00 48.37 -9.81
CA CYS A 735 11.09 49.80 -9.52
C CYS A 735 11.74 50.15 -8.16
N CYS A 736 12.14 49.15 -7.36
CA CYS A 736 12.77 49.37 -6.05
C CYS A 736 14.19 48.79 -5.92
N PHE A 737 14.82 48.40 -7.04
CA PHE A 737 16.21 47.97 -7.10
C PHE A 737 17.11 49.03 -7.72
#